data_AF-A0AA38G6V9-F1
#
_entry.id   AF-A0AA38G6V9-F1
#
_cell.length_a   1.000
_cell.length_b   1.000
_cell.length_c   1.000
_cell.angle_alpha   90.00
_cell.angle_beta   90.00
_cell.angle_gamma   90.00
#
_symmetry.space_group_name_H-M   'P 1'
#
loop_
_entity.id
_entity.type
_entity.pdbx_description
1 polymer ?
#
loop_
_entity_poly.entity_id
_entity_poly.type
_entity_poly.pdbx_seq_one_letter_code
_entity_poly.pdbx_strand_id
1 'polypeptide(L)'
;VLRCTLRADPVSLVMEDCINALEEGVSPSVFLYFLKSFWGQVFHSPLSEIDFKVDTEWENFSRLIMEWTRNANYAYSVQEAKTNSAWDFLLCSKMHKKYIKDPSLTGLLLSLSPQYSMSLSQSAQTDTKVSPENSSFYEQSLVEVLGTLHAVYEDYKLDILHKQDLYLLASLLSSIAACLGEENYVDYYVRDFPGILPHFPVFRRASDLKNPPNLIQWLQNRLKYGCRSQDREGLPPLLYKEGIMSVDWSRKVVAFYCLLLGSERIGKHLVSGVSFNVASGTAKSPEQWTVLSMVSEGFGLPQLDRLPYGVSLPLRHALDRCRESVPVDWPGPAYVLVGREDLALAAISRSTAVRSPHKVQSVSNHLNLIRMSAPYTLHLHPLIVPSSTTDLQEVVVSGMEKVDSAAASVIDGMEHMFNPTTQLRFGRDLRLSEVRRLLCTATPVVIHSVHGPVDEDHQAYLLHLTQRTTAQPFGRGAFTLATTGTLLTEALTIPVLEVAGRVPSMRNMIVHLSNTTGNVGDIISWAEFHNGVAAGLKIAPHQPKMSRTWITYNKPEEPNFCHAGFLMALGLHGHLRILAKSDIYDYLTQTHEATMIGTMLGLAASHRGTMHPTISKMLYVHIPSRHPPSFPELELPTHVQSAAMLAVGLLYQESTHPMTMKILLDEIGRRSGGDNVLERERYAIAAGLALGLVTLGRGNDASGFAEALVNRLFQYMSGSTESHNDLFPMDYSLEVPSSAQVMDGSSVNLDVTAPAATVALALMFLKTECEVVASRLSVPDTHYGLQFVRPDFILLRVIARNMILWDRINPSERWIQSQIPDIMKEGVRIMEDNSDDISENINMEAIIQSFANIVCGACLSIGLRYAGTENADAQELLYSYSIYFLNEIKPVASSSGARHPKGLSKYVDRATLETCLSVTILSLSLVMAGTGHLETFKLLRYLRSRIDLHGHTKYGNHMAVSMAIGFLFLGGGRCTFATNKGSIAVLLISLYPVFPTKPNDNNTHLQAFRHLYVLATEARYVQAIDVDTGRDVYIPLEITIRETANHLETTYCRVTPCILPERSILKRVQVCGPRYWPQDIHLSPTDDPWWGPMDKDDPFNGGVLYVKRKVGVCSYADDPTGCQSLLSRVMHKVSDRSKGLGSGTSLGKSCGPALSKVDHLVSTFSADPSLLAFAQLCCDVTWNNRTENEFQEFCVQVLFECVSTDRPALLQTYLYLYTTVSSLSEYASSRGAICNDTLALSSLKVAVAYSEAL
;
A
#
# COMPACT_ATOMS: atom_id res chain seq x y z
N VAL A 1 -46.73 -33.79 -10.11
CA VAL A 1 -46.18 -32.81 -11.08
C VAL A 1 -45.13 -33.54 -11.92
N LEU A 2 -45.40 -33.77 -13.21
CA LEU A 2 -44.38 -34.24 -14.16
C LEU A 2 -43.59 -33.02 -14.61
N ARG A 3 -42.28 -32.99 -14.37
CA ARG A 3 -41.39 -31.99 -14.99
C ARG A 3 -41.01 -32.52 -16.36
N CYS A 4 -41.66 -31.98 -17.39
CA CYS A 4 -41.25 -32.18 -18.78
C CYS A 4 -40.29 -31.06 -19.16
N THR A 5 -39.10 -31.42 -19.64
CA THR A 5 -38.16 -30.48 -20.26
C THR A 5 -38.38 -30.52 -21.77
N LEU A 6 -38.91 -29.44 -22.34
CA LEU A 6 -38.89 -29.22 -23.78
C LEU A 6 -37.47 -28.79 -24.15
N ARG A 7 -36.77 -29.58 -24.97
CA ARG A 7 -35.50 -29.14 -25.58
C ARG A 7 -35.85 -28.27 -26.78
N ALA A 8 -35.55 -26.98 -26.69
CA ALA A 8 -35.67 -26.03 -27.79
C ALA A 8 -34.32 -25.77 -28.48
N ASP A 9 -33.21 -26.06 -27.80
CA ASP A 9 -31.86 -25.70 -28.27
C ASP A 9 -31.08 -26.95 -28.72
N PRO A 10 -30.32 -26.88 -29.83
CA PRO A 10 -29.45 -27.97 -30.29
C PRO A 10 -28.30 -28.24 -29.31
N VAL A 11 -27.75 -29.46 -29.30
CA VAL A 11 -26.62 -29.83 -28.42
C VAL A 11 -25.27 -29.47 -29.05
N SER A 12 -25.21 -29.40 -30.39
CA SER A 12 -24.05 -28.95 -31.15
C SER A 12 -23.97 -27.42 -31.23
N LEU A 13 -22.87 -26.84 -30.72
CA LEU A 13 -22.58 -25.39 -30.80
C LEU A 13 -22.53 -24.89 -32.26
N VAL A 14 -21.91 -25.67 -33.16
CA VAL A 14 -21.84 -25.35 -34.60
C VAL A 14 -23.22 -25.18 -35.21
N MET A 15 -24.12 -26.07 -34.83
CA MET A 15 -25.48 -26.07 -35.33
C MET A 15 -26.28 -24.91 -34.74
N GLU A 16 -26.10 -24.61 -33.46
CA GLU A 16 -26.68 -23.44 -32.80
C GLU A 16 -26.27 -22.14 -33.50
N ASP A 17 -24.96 -21.95 -33.73
CA ASP A 17 -24.43 -20.78 -34.42
C ASP A 17 -24.93 -20.67 -35.86
N CYS A 18 -25.01 -21.78 -36.58
CA CYS A 18 -25.58 -21.80 -37.93
C CYS A 18 -27.07 -21.44 -37.93
N ILE A 19 -27.86 -21.91 -36.96
CA ILE A 19 -29.29 -21.58 -36.86
C ILE A 19 -29.47 -20.11 -36.49
N ASN A 20 -28.71 -19.60 -35.52
CA ASN A 20 -28.72 -18.20 -35.12
C ASN A 20 -28.32 -17.29 -36.30
N ALA A 21 -27.29 -17.68 -37.06
CA ALA A 21 -26.91 -16.95 -38.26
C ALA A 21 -28.03 -16.95 -39.32
N LEU A 22 -28.70 -18.09 -39.52
CA LEU A 22 -29.85 -18.18 -40.45
C LEU A 22 -31.03 -17.32 -40.00
N GLU A 23 -31.28 -17.20 -38.70
CA GLU A 23 -32.30 -16.31 -38.12
C GLU A 23 -31.99 -14.83 -38.41
N GLU A 24 -30.73 -14.45 -38.26
CA GLU A 24 -30.27 -13.06 -38.40
C GLU A 24 -30.01 -12.64 -39.87
N GLY A 25 -29.63 -13.59 -40.72
CA GLY A 25 -29.11 -13.35 -42.07
C GLY A 25 -30.12 -13.51 -43.20
N VAL A 26 -31.04 -14.48 -43.07
CA VAL A 26 -31.95 -14.89 -44.16
C VAL A 26 -33.32 -14.19 -44.02
N SER A 27 -34.09 -14.11 -45.12
CA SER A 27 -35.47 -13.61 -45.04
C SER A 27 -36.35 -14.42 -44.06
N PRO A 28 -37.23 -13.78 -43.25
CA PRO A 28 -38.04 -14.45 -42.22
C PRO A 28 -38.90 -15.61 -42.74
N SER A 29 -39.34 -15.51 -44.00
CA SER A 29 -40.12 -16.55 -44.69
C SER A 29 -39.32 -17.83 -44.91
N VAL A 30 -38.04 -17.72 -45.27
CA VAL A 30 -37.17 -18.88 -45.52
C VAL A 30 -36.72 -19.49 -44.19
N PHE A 31 -36.44 -18.67 -43.18
CA PHE A 31 -36.09 -19.15 -41.84
C PHE A 31 -37.22 -19.94 -41.17
N LEU A 32 -38.47 -19.45 -41.20
CA LEU A 32 -39.62 -20.18 -40.64
C LEU A 32 -39.88 -21.50 -41.37
N TYR A 33 -39.66 -21.52 -42.70
CA TYR A 33 -39.76 -22.75 -43.49
C TYR A 33 -38.65 -23.75 -43.14
N PHE A 34 -37.41 -23.28 -42.97
CA PHE A 34 -36.28 -24.06 -42.48
C PHE A 34 -36.58 -24.69 -41.12
N LEU A 35 -37.00 -23.87 -40.15
CA LEU A 35 -37.22 -24.29 -38.77
C LEU A 35 -38.36 -25.31 -38.65
N LYS A 36 -39.45 -25.13 -39.40
CA LYS A 36 -40.55 -26.09 -39.47
C LYS A 36 -40.10 -27.45 -40.04
N SER A 37 -39.25 -27.43 -41.07
CA SER A 37 -38.76 -28.64 -41.74
C SER A 37 -37.74 -29.38 -40.87
N PHE A 38 -36.85 -28.62 -40.22
CA PHE A 38 -35.83 -29.14 -39.32
C PHE A 38 -36.45 -29.85 -38.11
N TRP A 39 -37.29 -29.17 -37.34
CA TRP A 39 -37.94 -29.79 -36.18
C TRP A 39 -38.90 -30.90 -36.61
N GLY A 40 -39.60 -30.75 -37.74
CA GLY A 40 -40.47 -31.80 -38.29
C GLY A 40 -39.73 -33.13 -38.54
N GLN A 41 -38.52 -33.10 -39.11
CA GLN A 41 -37.74 -34.31 -39.35
C GLN A 41 -37.12 -34.90 -38.07
N VAL A 42 -36.68 -34.05 -37.13
CA VAL A 42 -36.09 -34.50 -35.84
C VAL A 42 -37.13 -35.26 -34.99
N PHE A 43 -38.41 -34.85 -35.02
CA PHE A 43 -39.47 -35.52 -34.26
C PHE A 43 -40.03 -36.81 -34.91
N HIS A 44 -39.69 -37.10 -36.18
CA HIS A 44 -40.15 -38.31 -36.89
C HIS A 44 -39.19 -39.52 -36.80
N SER A 45 -38.00 -39.36 -36.20
CA SER A 45 -37.06 -40.47 -35.99
C SER A 45 -37.55 -41.41 -34.86
N PRO A 46 -37.63 -42.74 -35.06
CA PRO A 46 -38.11 -43.67 -34.03
C PRO A 46 -37.19 -43.67 -32.79
N LEU A 47 -37.83 -43.55 -31.62
CA LEU A 47 -37.27 -43.40 -30.26
C LEU A 47 -36.45 -44.61 -29.71
N SER A 48 -35.75 -45.38 -30.54
CA SER A 48 -34.90 -46.48 -30.07
C SER A 48 -33.42 -46.06 -30.05
N GLU A 49 -32.89 -45.98 -28.83
CA GLU A 49 -31.50 -45.67 -28.41
C GLU A 49 -31.11 -44.18 -28.35
N ILE A 50 -31.28 -43.62 -27.16
CA ILE A 50 -30.89 -42.27 -26.74
C ILE A 50 -29.36 -42.24 -26.54
N ASP A 51 -28.62 -42.27 -27.65
CA ASP A 51 -27.25 -41.76 -27.73
C ASP A 51 -27.21 -40.79 -28.92
N PHE A 52 -27.92 -39.64 -28.79
CA PHE A 52 -27.72 -38.51 -29.68
C PHE A 52 -26.30 -37.98 -29.47
N LYS A 53 -25.34 -38.55 -30.19
CA LYS A 53 -23.98 -38.02 -30.29
C LYS A 53 -24.03 -36.73 -31.11
N VAL A 54 -23.23 -35.73 -30.76
CA VAL A 54 -23.10 -34.44 -31.47
C VAL A 54 -22.97 -34.61 -32.99
N ASP A 55 -22.28 -35.66 -33.43
CA ASP A 55 -22.12 -36.04 -34.84
C ASP A 55 -23.46 -36.32 -35.58
N THR A 56 -24.48 -36.88 -34.90
CA THR A 56 -25.76 -37.26 -35.55
C THR A 56 -26.67 -36.06 -35.76
N GLU A 57 -26.60 -35.03 -34.91
CA GLU A 57 -27.34 -33.78 -35.07
C GLU A 57 -26.84 -32.98 -36.28
N TRP A 58 -25.51 -32.84 -36.42
CA TRP A 58 -24.91 -32.20 -37.59
C TRP A 58 -25.17 -32.97 -38.90
N GLU A 59 -25.11 -34.31 -38.86
CA GLU A 59 -25.49 -35.14 -40.02
C GLU A 59 -26.97 -34.94 -40.42
N ASN A 60 -27.87 -34.69 -39.47
CA ASN A 60 -29.28 -34.39 -39.76
C ASN A 60 -29.47 -32.99 -40.34
N PHE A 61 -28.83 -31.98 -39.75
CA PHE A 61 -28.82 -30.60 -40.26
C PHE A 61 -28.28 -30.52 -41.69
N SER A 62 -27.12 -31.13 -41.94
CA SER A 62 -26.52 -31.21 -43.28
C SER A 62 -27.38 -31.99 -44.26
N ARG A 63 -28.04 -33.09 -43.83
CA ARG A 63 -28.96 -33.85 -44.70
C ARG A 63 -30.17 -33.03 -45.13
N LEU A 64 -30.74 -32.22 -44.24
CA LEU A 64 -31.86 -31.33 -44.57
C LEU A 64 -31.46 -30.28 -45.61
N ILE A 65 -30.32 -29.62 -45.42
CA ILE A 65 -29.80 -28.65 -46.38
C ILE A 65 -29.46 -29.35 -47.70
N MET A 66 -28.91 -30.56 -47.66
CA MET A 66 -28.64 -31.36 -48.86
C MET A 66 -29.92 -31.91 -49.53
N GLU A 67 -31.03 -32.02 -48.81
CA GLU A 67 -32.34 -32.31 -49.41
C GLU A 67 -32.85 -31.11 -50.21
N TRP A 68 -32.61 -29.89 -49.73
CA TRP A 68 -32.90 -28.67 -50.49
C TRP A 68 -32.03 -28.56 -51.75
N THR A 69 -30.76 -28.99 -51.71
CA THR A 69 -29.90 -29.04 -52.91
C THR A 69 -30.30 -30.17 -53.89
N ARG A 70 -30.78 -31.31 -53.40
CA ARG A 70 -31.32 -32.41 -54.22
C ARG A 70 -32.68 -32.08 -54.85
N ASN A 71 -33.51 -31.30 -54.17
CA ASN A 71 -34.76 -30.80 -54.75
C ASN A 71 -34.51 -29.74 -55.82
N ALA A 72 -33.30 -29.15 -55.86
CA ALA A 72 -32.82 -28.27 -56.92
C ALA A 72 -32.18 -29.02 -58.11
N ASN A 73 -31.62 -30.23 -57.92
CA ASN A 73 -30.95 -31.01 -58.98
C ASN A 73 -31.21 -32.54 -58.89
N TYR A 74 -31.56 -33.13 -60.05
CA TYR A 74 -31.91 -34.55 -60.24
C TYR A 74 -30.93 -35.56 -59.63
N ALA A 75 -31.51 -36.59 -58.98
CA ALA A 75 -30.90 -37.52 -58.03
C ALA A 75 -29.75 -38.40 -58.55
N TYR A 76 -28.82 -38.74 -57.63
CA TYR A 76 -28.00 -39.96 -57.67
C TYR A 76 -28.14 -40.73 -56.35
N SER A 77 -28.42 -42.04 -56.46
CA SER A 77 -28.38 -43.01 -55.37
C SER A 77 -26.98 -43.62 -55.30
N VAL A 78 -26.33 -43.54 -54.15
CA VAL A 78 -25.08 -44.26 -53.87
C VAL A 78 -25.46 -45.63 -53.28
N GLN A 79 -25.17 -46.71 -53.99
CA GLN A 79 -25.22 -48.06 -53.42
C GLN A 79 -23.97 -48.30 -52.58
N GLU A 80 -24.13 -48.59 -51.29
CA GLU A 80 -23.03 -49.05 -50.43
C GLU A 80 -22.63 -50.48 -50.79
N ALA A 81 -21.35 -50.67 -51.11
CA ALA A 81 -20.78 -51.99 -51.35
C ALA A 81 -20.70 -52.78 -50.03
N LYS A 82 -21.26 -54.00 -50.00
CA LYS A 82 -21.08 -54.94 -48.88
C LYS A 82 -19.64 -55.44 -48.86
N THR A 83 -18.90 -55.11 -47.80
CA THR A 83 -17.53 -55.60 -47.54
C THR A 83 -17.55 -56.95 -46.81
N ASN A 84 -16.75 -57.92 -47.24
CA ASN A 84 -16.77 -59.32 -46.74
C ASN A 84 -15.74 -59.64 -45.63
N SER A 85 -14.94 -58.68 -45.13
CA SER A 85 -14.00 -58.90 -44.01
C SER A 85 -14.08 -57.80 -42.95
N ALA A 86 -13.77 -58.13 -41.68
CA ALA A 86 -13.77 -57.15 -40.58
C ALA A 86 -12.67 -56.08 -40.74
N TRP A 87 -11.56 -56.39 -41.41
CA TRP A 87 -10.50 -55.43 -41.74
C TRP A 87 -10.95 -54.47 -42.85
N ASP A 88 -11.60 -54.97 -43.91
CA ASP A 88 -12.17 -54.10 -44.95
C ASP A 88 -13.31 -53.24 -44.40
N PHE A 89 -14.11 -53.78 -43.47
CA PHE A 89 -15.09 -53.02 -42.72
C PHE A 89 -14.43 -51.92 -41.88
N LEU A 90 -13.33 -52.20 -41.18
CA LEU A 90 -12.57 -51.19 -40.44
C LEU A 90 -12.01 -50.12 -41.38
N LEU A 91 -11.34 -50.51 -42.48
CA LEU A 91 -10.81 -49.59 -43.48
C LEU A 91 -11.92 -48.73 -44.13
N CYS A 92 -13.10 -49.30 -44.35
CA CYS A 92 -14.25 -48.59 -44.90
C CYS A 92 -15.06 -47.84 -43.85
N SER A 93 -14.83 -48.08 -42.56
CA SER A 93 -15.60 -47.49 -41.46
C SER A 93 -15.46 -45.98 -41.42
N LYS A 94 -16.56 -45.31 -40.99
CA LYS A 94 -16.56 -43.86 -40.78
C LYS A 94 -15.47 -43.43 -39.80
N MET A 95 -15.22 -44.21 -38.74
CA MET A 95 -14.22 -43.90 -37.70
C MET A 95 -12.80 -43.95 -38.24
N HIS A 96 -12.44 -44.97 -39.03
CA HIS A 96 -11.10 -45.06 -39.63
C HIS A 96 -10.85 -43.98 -40.69
N LYS A 97 -11.87 -43.66 -41.50
CA LYS A 97 -11.81 -42.55 -42.45
C LYS A 97 -11.69 -41.19 -41.76
N LYS A 98 -12.36 -40.99 -40.61
CA LYS A 98 -12.15 -39.82 -39.73
C LYS A 98 -10.72 -39.83 -39.15
N TYR A 99 -10.23 -40.97 -38.67
CA TYR A 99 -8.91 -41.15 -38.07
C TYR A 99 -7.74 -40.84 -39.03
N ILE A 100 -7.82 -41.25 -40.30
CA ILE A 100 -6.80 -40.94 -41.32
C ILE A 100 -6.81 -39.46 -41.73
N LYS A 101 -7.99 -38.84 -41.71
CA LYS A 101 -8.17 -37.44 -42.15
C LYS A 101 -7.81 -36.43 -41.07
N ASP A 102 -7.60 -36.85 -39.81
CA ASP A 102 -7.30 -35.96 -38.71
C ASP A 102 -5.85 -35.44 -38.79
N PRO A 103 -5.64 -34.12 -39.03
CA PRO A 103 -4.30 -33.56 -39.23
C PRO A 103 -3.44 -33.49 -37.95
N SER A 104 -3.99 -33.76 -36.76
CA SER A 104 -3.27 -33.62 -35.48
C SER A 104 -2.35 -34.79 -35.12
N LEU A 105 -2.31 -35.85 -35.92
CA LEU A 105 -1.64 -37.13 -35.61
C LEU A 105 -0.40 -37.42 -36.46
N THR A 106 0.21 -36.39 -37.05
CA THR A 106 1.43 -36.45 -37.89
C THR A 106 2.66 -37.09 -37.21
N GLY A 107 2.63 -37.34 -35.89
CA GLY A 107 3.71 -38.01 -35.15
C GLY A 107 3.77 -39.55 -35.31
N LEU A 108 2.76 -40.20 -35.90
CA LEU A 108 2.79 -41.64 -36.19
C LEU A 108 2.95 -41.86 -37.70
N LEU A 109 4.20 -42.02 -38.14
CA LEU A 109 4.57 -42.46 -39.49
C LEU A 109 3.91 -43.81 -39.82
N LEU A 110 2.74 -43.80 -40.44
CA LEU A 110 2.24 -44.92 -41.23
C LEU A 110 1.98 -44.42 -42.66
N SER A 111 3.01 -44.55 -43.48
CA SER A 111 2.92 -44.52 -44.93
C SER A 111 2.04 -45.68 -45.41
N LEU A 112 0.73 -45.47 -45.47
CA LEU A 112 -0.16 -46.32 -46.26
C LEU A 112 -0.72 -45.45 -47.38
N SER A 113 -0.09 -45.55 -48.55
CA SER A 113 -0.60 -45.02 -49.80
C SER A 113 -2.02 -45.56 -50.05
N PRO A 114 -3.05 -44.71 -50.18
CA PRO A 114 -4.35 -45.18 -50.60
C PRO A 114 -4.29 -45.46 -52.11
N GLN A 115 -4.03 -46.71 -52.49
CA GLN A 115 -4.33 -47.19 -53.84
C GLN A 115 -5.85 -47.37 -53.95
N TYR A 116 -6.59 -46.27 -54.15
CA TYR A 116 -7.98 -46.32 -54.60
C TYR A 116 -8.01 -46.10 -56.11
N SER A 117 -8.12 -47.19 -56.86
CA SER A 117 -8.54 -47.18 -58.26
C SER A 117 -10.07 -47.00 -58.32
N MET A 118 -10.53 -45.77 -58.56
CA MET A 118 -11.93 -45.52 -58.89
C MET A 118 -12.14 -45.70 -60.40
N SER A 119 -12.76 -46.82 -60.78
CA SER A 119 -13.30 -47.02 -62.12
C SER A 119 -14.57 -46.19 -62.30
N LEU A 120 -14.51 -45.20 -63.18
CA LEU A 120 -15.68 -44.43 -63.64
C LEU A 120 -16.52 -45.29 -64.59
N SER A 121 -17.67 -45.80 -64.12
CA SER A 121 -18.73 -46.28 -65.01
C SER A 121 -19.75 -45.16 -65.23
N GLN A 122 -19.76 -44.60 -66.44
CA GLN A 122 -20.85 -43.75 -66.91
C GLN A 122 -22.07 -44.62 -67.17
N SER A 123 -23.20 -44.35 -66.51
CA SER A 123 -24.50 -44.83 -66.96
C SER A 123 -25.43 -43.65 -67.24
N ALA A 124 -26.15 -43.81 -68.35
CA ALA A 124 -26.89 -42.79 -69.05
C ALA A 124 -28.17 -42.33 -68.32
N GLN A 125 -28.53 -41.10 -68.63
CA GLN A 125 -29.72 -40.34 -68.24
C GLN A 125 -31.04 -41.14 -68.37
N THR A 126 -31.95 -40.94 -67.42
CA THR A 126 -33.39 -41.01 -67.69
C THR A 126 -34.07 -39.76 -67.16
N ASP A 127 -34.63 -38.97 -68.09
CA ASP A 127 -35.40 -37.77 -67.84
C ASP A 127 -36.68 -38.09 -67.04
N THR A 128 -36.89 -37.42 -65.91
CA THR A 128 -38.22 -37.24 -65.33
C THR A 128 -38.46 -35.77 -65.05
N LYS A 129 -39.37 -35.14 -65.81
CA LYS A 129 -39.74 -33.72 -65.66
C LYS A 129 -40.42 -33.46 -64.30
N VAL A 130 -39.89 -32.50 -63.53
CA VAL A 130 -40.57 -31.87 -62.37
C VAL A 130 -40.65 -30.36 -62.63
N SER A 131 -41.68 -29.70 -62.09
CA SER A 131 -42.12 -28.34 -62.40
C SER A 131 -41.10 -27.21 -62.05
N PRO A 132 -40.99 -26.16 -62.89
CA PRO A 132 -39.96 -25.11 -62.78
C PRO A 132 -40.23 -23.99 -61.73
N GLU A 133 -41.37 -23.97 -61.05
CA GLU A 133 -41.71 -22.89 -60.10
C GLU A 133 -41.04 -23.09 -58.73
N ASN A 134 -40.88 -24.34 -58.27
CA ASN A 134 -40.24 -24.64 -56.99
C ASN A 134 -38.71 -24.48 -57.03
N SER A 135 -38.07 -24.67 -58.19
CA SER A 135 -36.60 -24.57 -58.31
C SER A 135 -36.09 -23.15 -58.07
N SER A 136 -36.83 -22.12 -58.51
CA SER A 136 -36.44 -20.71 -58.33
C SER A 136 -36.42 -20.27 -56.86
N PHE A 137 -37.36 -20.78 -56.05
CA PHE A 137 -37.44 -20.52 -54.60
C PHE A 137 -36.27 -21.17 -53.86
N TYR A 138 -35.94 -22.43 -54.19
CA TYR A 138 -34.79 -23.12 -53.57
C TYR A 138 -33.45 -22.51 -54.00
N GLU A 139 -33.29 -22.09 -55.27
CA GLU A 139 -32.08 -21.42 -55.74
C GLU A 139 -31.84 -20.08 -55.02
N GLN A 140 -32.86 -19.22 -54.89
CA GLN A 140 -32.73 -17.95 -54.15
C GLN A 140 -32.47 -18.18 -52.65
N SER A 141 -33.16 -19.14 -52.04
CA SER A 141 -32.96 -19.49 -50.63
C SER A 141 -31.56 -20.04 -50.37
N LEU A 142 -31.01 -20.87 -51.28
CA LEU A 142 -29.67 -21.43 -51.15
C LEU A 142 -28.56 -20.37 -51.31
N VAL A 143 -28.78 -19.31 -52.08
CA VAL A 143 -27.84 -18.18 -52.19
C VAL A 143 -27.79 -17.37 -50.88
N GLU A 144 -28.94 -17.08 -50.26
CA GLU A 144 -29.00 -16.40 -48.94
C GLU A 144 -28.37 -17.27 -47.84
N VAL A 145 -28.64 -18.57 -47.85
CA VAL A 145 -28.05 -19.56 -46.94
C VAL A 145 -26.53 -19.66 -47.13
N LEU A 146 -26.05 -19.71 -48.39
CA LEU A 146 -24.62 -19.76 -48.69
C LEU A 146 -23.90 -18.51 -48.17
N GLY A 147 -24.44 -17.31 -48.42
CA GLY A 147 -23.84 -16.05 -47.96
C GLY A 147 -23.81 -15.92 -46.43
N THR A 148 -24.86 -16.40 -45.75
CA THR A 148 -25.00 -16.35 -44.29
C THR A 148 -24.09 -17.35 -43.59
N LEU A 149 -24.10 -18.62 -44.02
CA LEU A 149 -23.24 -19.67 -43.44
C LEU A 149 -21.76 -19.46 -43.80
N HIS A 150 -21.46 -18.81 -44.92
CA HIS A 150 -20.10 -18.39 -45.23
C HIS A 150 -19.59 -17.30 -44.24
N ALA A 151 -20.45 -16.43 -43.71
CA ALA A 151 -20.05 -15.49 -42.67
C ALA A 151 -19.64 -16.21 -41.38
N VAL A 152 -20.37 -17.26 -40.99
CA VAL A 152 -20.01 -18.14 -39.85
C VAL A 152 -18.68 -18.86 -40.11
N TYR A 153 -18.45 -19.31 -41.35
CA TYR A 153 -17.20 -19.93 -41.74
C TYR A 153 -15.99 -18.99 -41.60
N GLU A 154 -16.12 -17.72 -42.02
CA GLU A 154 -15.07 -16.72 -41.84
C GLU A 154 -14.88 -16.31 -40.37
N ASP A 155 -15.94 -16.37 -39.55
CA ASP A 155 -15.87 -16.15 -38.10
C ASP A 155 -15.06 -17.26 -37.41
N TYR A 156 -15.35 -18.52 -37.75
CA TYR A 156 -14.68 -19.70 -37.20
C TYR A 156 -13.19 -19.78 -37.59
N LYS A 157 -12.79 -19.19 -38.72
CA LYS A 157 -11.36 -19.07 -39.07
C LYS A 157 -10.56 -18.26 -38.05
N LEU A 158 -11.21 -17.37 -37.31
CA LEU A 158 -10.59 -16.56 -36.27
C LEU A 158 -10.60 -17.23 -34.89
N ASP A 159 -11.18 -18.43 -34.71
CA ASP A 159 -11.09 -19.18 -33.45
C ASP A 159 -10.47 -20.56 -33.68
N ILE A 160 -9.30 -20.79 -33.08
CA ILE A 160 -8.54 -22.04 -33.20
C ILE A 160 -9.34 -23.25 -32.65
N LEU A 161 -10.27 -23.03 -31.71
CA LEU A 161 -11.06 -24.11 -31.11
C LEU A 161 -12.06 -24.74 -32.09
N HIS A 162 -12.55 -23.96 -33.07
CA HIS A 162 -13.52 -24.41 -34.07
C HIS A 162 -12.89 -25.06 -35.31
N LYS A 163 -11.60 -25.42 -35.24
CA LYS A 163 -10.86 -25.98 -36.39
C LYS A 163 -11.48 -27.26 -36.97
N GLN A 164 -12.00 -28.15 -36.12
CA GLN A 164 -12.67 -29.39 -36.58
C GLN A 164 -14.02 -29.08 -37.24
N ASP A 165 -14.75 -28.13 -36.67
CA ASP A 165 -16.06 -27.68 -37.15
C ASP A 165 -15.94 -26.97 -38.51
N LEU A 166 -14.84 -26.25 -38.70
CA LEU A 166 -14.52 -25.53 -39.94
C LEU A 166 -14.44 -26.46 -41.16
N TYR A 167 -13.89 -27.67 -40.99
CA TYR A 167 -13.85 -28.69 -42.05
C TYR A 167 -15.26 -29.22 -42.39
N LEU A 168 -16.08 -29.47 -41.36
CA LEU A 168 -17.46 -29.93 -41.55
C LEU A 168 -18.30 -28.90 -42.30
N LEU A 169 -18.17 -27.62 -41.91
CA LEU A 169 -18.86 -26.50 -42.54
C LEU A 169 -18.34 -26.26 -43.97
N ALA A 170 -17.02 -26.31 -44.21
CA ALA A 170 -16.43 -26.21 -45.55
C ALA A 170 -16.93 -27.31 -46.50
N SER A 171 -17.08 -28.55 -46.02
CA SER A 171 -17.59 -29.65 -46.83
C SER A 171 -19.05 -29.44 -47.25
N LEU A 172 -19.88 -28.88 -46.36
CA LEU A 172 -21.27 -28.53 -46.65
C LEU A 172 -21.34 -27.35 -47.62
N LEU A 173 -20.61 -26.26 -47.35
CA LEU A 173 -20.57 -25.06 -48.18
C LEU A 173 -20.02 -25.32 -49.58
N SER A 174 -18.98 -26.16 -49.71
CA SER A 174 -18.45 -26.61 -51.01
C SER A 174 -19.50 -27.37 -51.82
N SER A 175 -20.32 -28.19 -51.16
CA SER A 175 -21.43 -28.92 -51.81
C SER A 175 -22.57 -27.99 -52.25
N ILE A 176 -22.90 -26.97 -51.45
CA ILE A 176 -23.90 -25.94 -51.79
C ILE A 176 -23.40 -25.08 -52.96
N ALA A 177 -22.14 -24.60 -52.90
CA ALA A 177 -21.52 -23.78 -53.94
C ALA A 177 -21.39 -24.55 -55.27
N ALA A 178 -21.01 -25.83 -55.23
CA ALA A 178 -20.97 -26.68 -56.41
C ALA A 178 -22.36 -26.88 -57.04
N CYS A 179 -23.42 -26.97 -56.23
CA CYS A 179 -24.81 -27.05 -56.72
C CYS A 179 -25.27 -25.75 -57.39
N LEU A 180 -24.87 -24.59 -56.85
CA LEU A 180 -25.19 -23.26 -57.38
C LEU A 180 -24.32 -22.86 -58.60
N GLY A 181 -23.25 -23.59 -58.91
CA GLY A 181 -22.34 -23.27 -60.01
C GLY A 181 -21.32 -22.17 -59.68
N GLU A 182 -21.10 -21.86 -58.39
CA GLU A 182 -20.19 -20.81 -57.92
C GLU A 182 -18.74 -21.34 -57.81
N GLU A 183 -18.03 -21.37 -58.94
CA GLU A 183 -16.67 -21.94 -59.03
C GLU A 183 -15.66 -21.28 -58.09
N ASN A 184 -15.76 -19.96 -57.88
CA ASN A 184 -14.87 -19.20 -56.98
C ASN A 184 -15.01 -19.61 -55.51
N TYR A 185 -16.23 -19.91 -55.05
CA TYR A 185 -16.46 -20.40 -53.69
C TYR A 185 -15.92 -21.81 -53.52
N VAL A 186 -16.05 -22.67 -54.53
CA VAL A 186 -15.50 -24.04 -54.49
C VAL A 186 -13.96 -24.00 -54.43
N ASP A 187 -13.31 -23.22 -55.30
CA ASP A 187 -11.85 -23.03 -55.27
C ASP A 187 -11.37 -22.48 -53.92
N TYR A 188 -12.13 -21.55 -53.33
CA TYR A 188 -11.84 -20.99 -52.01
C TYR A 188 -11.74 -22.04 -50.92
N TYR A 189 -12.77 -22.88 -50.76
CA TYR A 189 -12.76 -23.94 -49.73
C TYR A 189 -11.71 -25.03 -50.00
N VAL A 190 -11.43 -25.32 -51.27
CA VAL A 190 -10.38 -26.29 -51.68
C VAL A 190 -8.98 -25.76 -51.34
N ARG A 191 -8.75 -24.44 -51.47
CA ARG A 191 -7.47 -23.84 -51.07
C ARG A 191 -7.21 -23.95 -49.57
N ASP A 192 -8.23 -23.73 -48.75
CA ASP A 192 -8.13 -23.85 -47.29
C ASP A 192 -8.01 -25.33 -46.85
N PHE A 193 -8.78 -26.22 -47.49
CA PHE A 193 -8.77 -27.66 -47.21
C PHE A 193 -8.62 -28.49 -48.50
N PRO A 194 -7.39 -28.81 -48.93
CA PRO A 194 -7.13 -29.58 -50.16
C PRO A 194 -7.74 -30.98 -50.18
N GLY A 195 -8.09 -31.53 -49.00
CA GLY A 195 -8.75 -32.83 -48.86
C GLY A 195 -10.25 -32.85 -49.22
N ILE A 196 -10.87 -31.69 -49.48
CA ILE A 196 -12.28 -31.57 -49.87
C ILE A 196 -12.39 -31.59 -51.40
N LEU A 197 -12.72 -32.75 -51.97
CA LEU A 197 -13.07 -32.88 -53.39
C LEU A 197 -14.58 -33.08 -53.52
N PRO A 198 -15.34 -32.13 -54.10
CA PRO A 198 -16.78 -32.29 -54.28
C PRO A 198 -17.10 -33.39 -55.30
N HIS A 199 -18.11 -34.22 -55.01
CA HIS A 199 -18.51 -35.39 -55.83
C HIS A 199 -19.33 -35.06 -57.11
N PHE A 200 -19.27 -33.83 -57.64
CA PHE A 200 -20.10 -33.39 -58.77
C PHE A 200 -19.25 -32.80 -59.91
N PRO A 201 -19.12 -33.46 -61.07
CA PRO A 201 -18.23 -33.00 -62.14
C PRO A 201 -18.93 -32.17 -63.25
N VAL A 202 -20.11 -31.58 -63.03
CA VAL A 202 -20.78 -30.78 -64.08
C VAL A 202 -21.32 -29.45 -63.52
N PHE A 203 -20.55 -28.37 -63.72
CA PHE A 203 -20.95 -27.01 -63.42
C PHE A 203 -21.89 -26.46 -64.51
N ARG A 204 -23.02 -25.85 -64.12
CA ARG A 204 -23.79 -24.96 -65.03
C ARG A 204 -23.03 -23.64 -65.13
N ARG A 205 -22.85 -23.10 -66.34
CA ARG A 205 -22.27 -21.75 -66.55
C ARG A 205 -23.21 -20.68 -65.95
N ALA A 206 -22.83 -20.10 -64.81
CA ALA A 206 -23.47 -18.92 -64.23
C ALA A 206 -22.87 -17.62 -64.80
N SER A 207 -23.65 -16.53 -64.77
CA SER A 207 -23.43 -15.30 -65.57
C SER A 207 -22.62 -14.20 -64.91
N ASP A 208 -22.31 -14.25 -63.61
CA ASP A 208 -21.50 -13.23 -62.91
C ASP A 208 -20.63 -13.90 -61.84
N LEU A 209 -19.30 -13.92 -62.01
CA LEU A 209 -18.38 -14.47 -61.01
C LEU A 209 -18.30 -13.55 -59.79
N LYS A 210 -18.92 -13.93 -58.67
CA LYS A 210 -18.74 -13.26 -57.38
C LYS A 210 -17.51 -13.82 -56.66
N ASN A 211 -16.70 -12.94 -56.08
CA ASN A 211 -15.59 -13.37 -55.21
C ASN A 211 -16.12 -13.55 -53.78
N PRO A 212 -15.81 -14.67 -53.10
CA PRO A 212 -16.17 -14.84 -51.71
C PRO A 212 -15.46 -13.80 -50.82
N PRO A 213 -16.14 -13.24 -49.80
CA PRO A 213 -15.47 -12.39 -48.82
C PRO A 213 -14.41 -13.20 -48.06
N ASN A 214 -13.22 -12.65 -47.91
CA ASN A 214 -12.10 -13.33 -47.22
C ASN A 214 -11.55 -12.39 -46.16
N LEU A 215 -11.81 -12.74 -44.89
CA LEU A 215 -11.47 -11.89 -43.76
C LEU A 215 -9.96 -11.81 -43.52
N ILE A 216 -9.23 -12.92 -43.71
CA ILE A 216 -7.78 -12.98 -43.54
C ILE A 216 -7.07 -12.14 -44.62
N GLN A 217 -7.53 -12.22 -45.87
CA GLN A 217 -7.03 -11.40 -46.96
C GLN A 217 -7.35 -9.92 -46.74
N TRP A 218 -8.55 -9.62 -46.23
CA TRP A 218 -8.92 -8.26 -45.84
C TRP A 218 -7.97 -7.72 -44.77
N LEU A 219 -7.72 -8.47 -43.69
CA LEU A 219 -6.76 -8.09 -42.64
C LEU A 219 -5.36 -7.85 -43.21
N GLN A 220 -4.87 -8.74 -44.08
CA GLN A 220 -3.58 -8.60 -44.75
C GLN A 220 -3.49 -7.31 -45.58
N ASN A 221 -4.52 -7.03 -46.38
CA ASN A 221 -4.56 -5.83 -47.22
C ASN A 221 -4.60 -4.56 -46.36
N ARG A 222 -5.31 -4.58 -45.23
CA ARG A 222 -5.39 -3.43 -44.32
C ARG A 222 -4.06 -3.12 -43.65
N LEU A 223 -3.30 -4.14 -43.26
CA LEU A 223 -1.96 -3.96 -42.73
C LEU A 223 -1.01 -3.34 -43.78
N LYS A 224 -1.13 -3.72 -45.06
CA LYS A 224 -0.25 -3.21 -46.14
C LYS A 224 -0.63 -1.82 -46.66
N TYR A 225 -1.93 -1.50 -46.74
CA TYR A 225 -2.42 -0.32 -47.47
C TYR A 225 -3.18 0.70 -46.58
N GLY A 226 -3.44 0.39 -45.31
CA GLY A 226 -4.20 1.23 -44.38
C GLY A 226 -5.72 1.24 -44.60
N CYS A 227 -6.44 2.10 -43.87
CA CYS A 227 -7.89 2.27 -43.95
C CYS A 227 -8.26 3.49 -44.82
N ARG A 228 -8.96 3.32 -45.96
CA ARG A 228 -9.52 4.41 -46.78
C ARG A 228 -11.06 4.35 -46.82
N SER A 229 -11.70 5.40 -47.31
CA SER A 229 -13.15 5.64 -47.15
C SER A 229 -14.11 4.84 -48.06
N GLN A 230 -13.62 3.93 -48.92
CA GLN A 230 -14.44 3.19 -49.90
C GLN A 230 -14.43 1.65 -49.71
N ASP A 231 -14.13 1.19 -48.50
CA ASP A 231 -13.53 -0.12 -48.26
C ASP A 231 -14.51 -1.20 -47.70
N ARG A 232 -15.70 -1.32 -48.29
CA ARG A 232 -16.67 -2.40 -47.97
C ARG A 232 -16.38 -3.74 -48.68
N GLU A 233 -15.49 -3.73 -49.68
CA GLU A 233 -15.15 -4.92 -50.45
C GLU A 233 -14.36 -5.92 -49.59
N GLY A 234 -14.91 -7.13 -49.41
CA GLY A 234 -14.26 -8.25 -48.72
C GLY A 234 -14.78 -8.58 -47.31
N LEU A 235 -15.67 -7.78 -46.73
CA LEU A 235 -16.34 -8.11 -45.46
C LEU A 235 -17.73 -8.72 -45.69
N PRO A 236 -18.12 -9.78 -44.96
CA PRO A 236 -19.46 -10.33 -45.00
C PRO A 236 -20.55 -9.28 -44.66
N PRO A 237 -21.68 -9.21 -45.40
CA PRO A 237 -22.75 -8.25 -45.13
C PRO A 237 -23.37 -8.34 -43.73
N LEU A 238 -23.28 -9.54 -43.12
CA LEU A 238 -23.82 -9.81 -41.79
C LEU A 238 -23.10 -8.97 -40.71
N LEU A 239 -21.83 -8.61 -40.90
CA LEU A 239 -21.05 -7.82 -39.93
C LEU A 239 -21.54 -6.38 -39.72
N TYR A 240 -22.40 -5.86 -40.61
CA TYR A 240 -22.88 -4.47 -40.56
C TYR A 240 -24.18 -4.29 -39.76
N LYS A 241 -24.92 -5.36 -39.45
CA LYS A 241 -26.17 -5.23 -38.67
C LYS A 241 -25.86 -5.15 -37.19
N GLU A 242 -26.59 -4.30 -36.46
CA GLU A 242 -26.44 -4.17 -35.01
C GLU A 242 -27.14 -5.31 -34.26
N GLY A 243 -26.52 -5.80 -33.18
CA GLY A 243 -27.13 -6.77 -32.26
C GLY A 243 -26.99 -8.25 -32.63
N ILE A 244 -26.12 -8.58 -33.59
CA ILE A 244 -25.83 -9.96 -33.99
C ILE A 244 -25.00 -10.70 -32.95
N MET A 245 -25.38 -11.93 -32.66
CA MET A 245 -24.64 -12.84 -31.78
C MET A 245 -23.79 -13.85 -32.57
N SER A 246 -24.23 -14.25 -33.77
CA SER A 246 -23.62 -15.35 -34.53
C SER A 246 -22.24 -15.03 -35.15
N VAL A 247 -21.96 -13.74 -35.43
CA VAL A 247 -20.72 -13.27 -36.08
C VAL A 247 -20.01 -12.21 -35.22
N ASP A 248 -20.23 -12.26 -33.91
CA ASP A 248 -19.75 -11.25 -32.97
C ASP A 248 -18.21 -11.26 -32.83
N TRP A 249 -17.57 -12.41 -33.04
CA TRP A 249 -16.12 -12.57 -32.87
C TRP A 249 -15.33 -11.81 -33.94
N SER A 250 -15.64 -12.03 -35.22
CA SER A 250 -15.02 -11.32 -36.33
C SER A 250 -15.41 -9.84 -36.38
N ARG A 251 -16.64 -9.47 -35.96
CA ARG A 251 -17.02 -8.06 -35.75
C ARG A 251 -16.05 -7.36 -34.81
N LYS A 252 -15.77 -7.95 -33.64
CA LYS A 252 -14.85 -7.41 -32.63
C LYS A 252 -13.44 -7.27 -33.20
N VAL A 253 -12.90 -8.33 -33.82
CA VAL A 253 -11.54 -8.32 -34.39
C VAL A 253 -11.38 -7.25 -35.48
N VAL A 254 -12.35 -7.13 -36.38
CA VAL A 254 -12.36 -6.09 -37.42
C VAL A 254 -12.40 -4.70 -36.81
N ALA A 255 -13.22 -4.48 -35.78
CA ALA A 255 -13.28 -3.21 -35.06
C ALA A 255 -11.93 -2.85 -34.42
N PHE A 256 -11.26 -3.81 -33.78
CA PHE A 256 -9.95 -3.60 -33.15
C PHE A 256 -8.87 -3.24 -34.18
N TYR A 257 -8.83 -3.91 -35.33
CA TYR A 257 -7.90 -3.60 -36.41
C TYR A 257 -8.15 -2.20 -37.02
N CYS A 258 -9.41 -1.84 -37.23
CA CYS A 258 -9.78 -0.51 -37.74
C CYS A 258 -9.35 0.60 -36.77
N LEU A 259 -9.54 0.40 -35.46
CA LEU A 259 -9.10 1.34 -34.42
C LEU A 259 -7.57 1.44 -34.36
N LEU A 260 -6.87 0.31 -34.42
CA LEU A 260 -5.41 0.25 -34.40
C LEU A 260 -4.79 0.98 -35.60
N LEU A 261 -5.41 0.89 -36.78
CA LEU A 261 -4.99 1.57 -38.00
C LEU A 261 -5.48 3.03 -38.09
N GLY A 262 -6.12 3.55 -37.04
CA GLY A 262 -6.50 4.97 -36.93
C GLY A 262 -7.73 5.38 -37.75
N SER A 263 -8.68 4.46 -37.99
CA SER A 263 -9.91 4.78 -38.72
C SER A 263 -10.73 5.89 -38.05
N GLU A 264 -11.36 6.77 -38.84
CA GLU A 264 -12.27 7.80 -38.32
C GLU A 264 -13.51 7.17 -37.67
N ARG A 265 -14.01 7.84 -36.62
CA ARG A 265 -15.10 7.36 -35.79
C ARG A 265 -16.36 8.18 -36.06
N ILE A 266 -17.43 7.52 -36.49
CA ILE A 266 -18.74 8.12 -36.79
C ILE A 266 -19.73 7.61 -35.73
N GLY A 267 -19.79 8.28 -34.58
CA GLY A 267 -20.62 7.84 -33.45
C GLY A 267 -20.20 6.47 -32.91
N LYS A 268 -21.11 5.48 -32.94
CA LYS A 268 -20.85 4.08 -32.56
C LYS A 268 -20.35 3.19 -33.71
N HIS A 269 -20.13 3.77 -34.89
CA HIS A 269 -19.66 3.04 -36.06
C HIS A 269 -18.31 3.55 -36.54
N LEU A 270 -17.56 2.66 -37.17
CA LEU A 270 -16.32 2.98 -37.88
C LEU A 270 -16.63 3.25 -39.35
N VAL A 271 -15.69 3.86 -40.09
CA VAL A 271 -15.81 4.06 -41.56
C VAL A 271 -16.03 2.73 -42.31
N SER A 272 -15.55 1.61 -41.76
CA SER A 272 -15.83 0.28 -42.28
C SER A 272 -17.30 -0.13 -42.19
N GLY A 273 -18.12 0.53 -41.36
CA GLY A 273 -19.53 0.21 -41.12
C GLY A 273 -19.79 -0.68 -39.90
N VAL A 274 -18.72 -1.17 -39.25
CA VAL A 274 -18.80 -2.06 -38.07
C VAL A 274 -19.05 -1.26 -36.79
N SER A 275 -19.90 -1.79 -35.91
CA SER A 275 -20.18 -1.19 -34.59
C SER A 275 -19.10 -1.55 -33.57
N PHE A 276 -18.76 -0.59 -32.70
CA PHE A 276 -17.80 -0.79 -31.62
C PHE A 276 -18.23 -0.06 -30.34
N ASN A 277 -17.85 -0.61 -29.19
CA ASN A 277 -17.98 0.05 -27.90
C ASN A 277 -16.60 0.52 -27.39
N VAL A 278 -16.58 1.49 -26.46
CA VAL A 278 -15.37 1.94 -25.78
C VAL A 278 -15.64 2.13 -24.29
N ALA A 279 -14.73 1.64 -23.45
CA ALA A 279 -14.78 1.84 -22.01
C ALA A 279 -14.43 3.29 -21.60
N SER A 280 -14.76 3.66 -20.35
CA SER A 280 -14.39 4.97 -19.80
C SER A 280 -12.86 5.11 -19.67
N GLY A 281 -12.30 6.23 -20.13
CA GLY A 281 -10.88 6.58 -19.94
C GLY A 281 -10.34 7.49 -21.04
N THR A 282 -9.22 8.17 -20.77
CA THR A 282 -8.51 8.99 -21.75
C THR A 282 -7.68 8.13 -22.70
N ALA A 283 -7.75 8.42 -24.00
CA ALA A 283 -6.95 7.76 -25.02
C ALA A 283 -6.47 8.77 -26.08
N LYS A 284 -5.15 8.86 -26.24
CA LYS A 284 -4.45 9.76 -27.19
C LYS A 284 -3.94 9.02 -28.41
N SER A 285 -3.56 7.75 -28.26
CA SER A 285 -3.02 6.92 -29.34
C SER A 285 -4.04 5.90 -29.85
N PRO A 286 -3.94 5.44 -31.11
CA PRO A 286 -4.85 4.42 -31.65
C PRO A 286 -4.80 3.11 -30.85
N GLU A 287 -3.63 2.72 -30.34
CA GLU A 287 -3.45 1.54 -29.49
C GLU A 287 -4.29 1.65 -28.22
N GLN A 288 -4.27 2.81 -27.54
CA GLN A 288 -5.07 3.06 -26.34
C GLN A 288 -6.58 2.94 -26.60
N TRP A 289 -7.07 3.43 -27.75
CA TRP A 289 -8.46 3.26 -28.15
C TRP A 289 -8.83 1.79 -28.37
N THR A 290 -7.94 1.02 -28.99
CA THR A 290 -8.14 -0.41 -29.18
C THR A 290 -8.24 -1.13 -27.83
N VAL A 291 -7.38 -0.84 -26.85
CA VAL A 291 -7.44 -1.44 -25.50
C VAL A 291 -8.76 -1.15 -24.81
N LEU A 292 -9.21 0.12 -24.80
CA LEU A 292 -10.48 0.49 -24.16
C LEU A 292 -11.68 -0.15 -24.86
N SER A 293 -11.60 -0.37 -26.18
CA SER A 293 -12.63 -1.08 -26.93
C SER A 293 -12.65 -2.57 -26.57
N MET A 294 -11.50 -3.23 -26.53
CA MET A 294 -11.37 -4.63 -26.09
C MET A 294 -11.97 -4.86 -24.71
N VAL A 295 -11.72 -3.95 -23.76
CA VAL A 295 -12.29 -4.02 -22.40
C VAL A 295 -13.81 -3.90 -22.41
N SER A 296 -14.37 -2.98 -23.20
CA SER A 296 -15.83 -2.81 -23.28
C SER A 296 -16.56 -3.99 -23.91
N GLU A 297 -15.89 -4.67 -24.85
CA GLU A 297 -16.40 -5.85 -25.55
C GLU A 297 -16.13 -7.17 -24.79
N GLY A 298 -15.47 -7.09 -23.62
CA GLY A 298 -15.11 -8.24 -22.80
C GLY A 298 -14.03 -9.16 -23.41
N PHE A 299 -13.17 -8.59 -24.25
CA PHE A 299 -12.13 -9.31 -25.00
C PHE A 299 -10.78 -9.26 -24.27
N GLY A 300 -10.46 -10.32 -23.54
CA GLY A 300 -9.27 -10.43 -22.67
C GLY A 300 -8.09 -11.20 -23.28
N LEU A 301 -7.09 -11.51 -22.44
CA LEU A 301 -5.97 -12.39 -22.80
C LEU A 301 -6.43 -13.82 -23.22
N PRO A 302 -7.42 -14.47 -22.56
CA PRO A 302 -7.88 -15.79 -22.99
C PRO A 302 -8.48 -15.78 -24.41
N GLN A 303 -9.14 -14.68 -24.79
CA GLN A 303 -9.70 -14.51 -26.13
C GLN A 303 -8.60 -14.28 -27.17
N LEU A 304 -7.55 -13.53 -26.83
CA LEU A 304 -6.37 -13.35 -27.67
C LEU A 304 -5.59 -14.66 -27.91
N ASP A 305 -5.61 -15.60 -26.95
CA ASP A 305 -4.97 -16.92 -27.10
C ASP A 305 -5.73 -17.84 -28.07
N ARG A 306 -7.04 -17.59 -28.29
CA ARG A 306 -7.87 -18.33 -29.27
C ARG A 306 -7.71 -17.85 -30.70
N LEU A 307 -7.26 -16.61 -30.91
CA LEU A 307 -7.03 -16.06 -32.23
C LEU A 307 -5.82 -16.72 -32.91
N PRO A 308 -5.86 -16.93 -34.24
CA PRO A 308 -4.69 -17.34 -34.99
C PRO A 308 -3.50 -16.40 -34.73
N TYR A 309 -2.30 -16.98 -34.56
CA TYR A 309 -1.12 -16.25 -34.08
C TYR A 309 -0.76 -15.02 -34.95
N GLY A 310 -1.00 -15.09 -36.27
CA GLY A 310 -0.77 -13.95 -37.17
C GLY A 310 -1.75 -12.80 -36.96
N VAL A 311 -2.98 -13.11 -36.54
CA VAL A 311 -4.03 -12.11 -36.27
C VAL A 311 -3.90 -11.54 -34.85
N SER A 312 -3.45 -12.34 -33.88
CA SER A 312 -3.26 -11.87 -32.50
C SER A 312 -1.98 -11.04 -32.33
N LEU A 313 -0.95 -11.25 -33.15
CA LEU A 313 0.34 -10.57 -33.03
C LEU A 313 0.25 -9.03 -33.05
N PRO A 314 -0.46 -8.37 -33.99
CA PRO A 314 -0.60 -6.91 -33.98
C PRO A 314 -1.33 -6.37 -32.74
N LEU A 315 -2.33 -7.09 -32.26
CA LEU A 315 -3.08 -6.72 -31.05
C LEU A 315 -2.21 -6.87 -29.79
N ARG A 316 -1.43 -7.94 -29.69
CA ARG A 316 -0.46 -8.14 -28.59
C ARG A 316 0.62 -7.05 -28.59
N HIS A 317 1.12 -6.65 -29.76
CA HIS A 317 2.08 -5.55 -29.84
C HIS A 317 1.45 -4.21 -29.44
N ALA A 318 0.19 -3.96 -29.78
CA ALA A 318 -0.52 -2.76 -29.32
C ALA A 318 -0.63 -2.71 -27.78
N LEU A 319 -0.91 -3.85 -27.13
CA LEU A 319 -0.89 -3.97 -25.66
C LEU A 319 0.50 -3.67 -25.09
N ASP A 320 1.55 -4.22 -25.69
CA ASP A 320 2.94 -4.00 -25.26
C ASP A 320 3.34 -2.52 -25.34
N ARG A 321 2.99 -1.84 -26.43
CA ARG A 321 3.22 -0.38 -26.58
C ARG A 321 2.45 0.45 -25.55
N CYS A 322 1.26 0.02 -25.16
CA CYS A 322 0.49 0.71 -24.12
C CYS A 322 1.10 0.52 -22.72
N ARG A 323 1.79 -0.59 -22.47
CA ARG A 323 2.35 -0.96 -21.16
C ARG A 323 3.37 0.04 -20.61
N GLU A 324 4.11 0.71 -21.50
CA GLU A 324 5.12 1.70 -21.14
C GLU A 324 4.54 2.97 -20.50
N SER A 325 3.42 3.47 -21.02
CA SER A 325 2.79 4.70 -20.52
C SER A 325 1.26 4.58 -20.51
N VAL A 326 0.72 4.00 -19.44
CA VAL A 326 -0.73 3.88 -19.24
C VAL A 326 -1.29 5.11 -18.52
N PRO A 327 -2.37 5.74 -18.99
CA PRO A 327 -3.08 6.80 -18.27
C PRO A 327 -3.66 6.32 -16.93
N VAL A 328 -3.77 7.23 -15.95
CA VAL A 328 -4.18 6.92 -14.56
C VAL A 328 -5.69 6.73 -14.39
N ASP A 329 -6.49 7.19 -15.35
CA ASP A 329 -7.95 7.21 -15.32
C ASP A 329 -8.61 5.95 -15.94
N TRP A 330 -7.81 4.93 -16.25
CA TRP A 330 -8.31 3.69 -16.84
C TRP A 330 -9.02 2.79 -15.81
N PRO A 331 -9.95 1.94 -16.27
CA PRO A 331 -10.63 0.99 -15.40
C PRO A 331 -9.72 -0.20 -15.07
N GLY A 332 -9.89 -0.80 -13.88
CA GLY A 332 -9.11 -1.96 -13.42
C GLY A 332 -8.87 -3.07 -14.46
N PRO A 333 -9.90 -3.52 -15.23
CA PRO A 333 -9.73 -4.53 -16.26
C PRO A 333 -8.82 -4.13 -17.43
N ALA A 334 -8.71 -2.84 -17.76
CA ALA A 334 -7.80 -2.35 -18.80
C ALA A 334 -6.32 -2.49 -18.38
N TYR A 335 -6.03 -2.20 -17.11
CA TYR A 335 -4.70 -2.39 -16.55
C TYR A 335 -4.29 -3.86 -16.52
N VAL A 336 -5.20 -4.77 -16.18
CA VAL A 336 -4.94 -6.23 -16.24
C VAL A 336 -4.66 -6.69 -17.66
N LEU A 337 -5.46 -6.23 -18.65
CA LEU A 337 -5.27 -6.60 -20.06
C LEU A 337 -3.87 -6.20 -20.59
N VAL A 338 -3.36 -5.03 -20.21
CA VAL A 338 -2.03 -4.55 -20.60
C VAL A 338 -0.91 -5.22 -19.78
N GLY A 339 -1.24 -5.89 -18.68
CA GLY A 339 -0.27 -6.51 -17.78
C GLY A 339 0.33 -5.54 -16.76
N ARG A 340 -0.39 -4.47 -16.39
CA ARG A 340 -0.07 -3.48 -15.33
C ARG A 340 -0.96 -3.66 -14.09
N GLU A 341 -0.87 -4.83 -13.46
CA GLU A 341 -1.70 -5.18 -12.30
C GLU A 341 -1.45 -4.31 -11.06
N ASP A 342 -0.28 -3.66 -10.98
CA ASP A 342 0.06 -2.64 -10.00
C ASP A 342 -0.97 -1.50 -9.96
N LEU A 343 -1.33 -0.98 -11.13
CA LEU A 343 -2.33 0.08 -11.26
C LEU A 343 -3.77 -0.46 -11.07
N ALA A 344 -4.02 -1.72 -11.46
CA ALA A 344 -5.32 -2.37 -11.27
C ALA A 344 -5.66 -2.51 -9.77
N LEU A 345 -4.72 -3.00 -8.97
CA LEU A 345 -4.89 -3.15 -7.52
C LEU A 345 -5.03 -1.79 -6.83
N ALA A 346 -4.24 -0.80 -7.25
CA ALA A 346 -4.41 0.58 -6.76
C ALA A 346 -5.82 1.12 -7.03
N ALA A 347 -6.37 0.89 -8.24
CA ALA A 347 -7.73 1.32 -8.59
C ALA A 347 -8.83 0.55 -7.81
N ILE A 348 -8.63 -0.75 -7.53
CA ILE A 348 -9.58 -1.57 -6.75
C ILE A 348 -9.58 -1.16 -5.28
N SER A 349 -8.40 -0.89 -4.70
CA SER A 349 -8.26 -0.38 -3.34
C SER A 349 -8.99 0.96 -3.16
N ARG A 350 -8.96 1.84 -4.17
CA ARG A 350 -9.77 3.07 -4.21
C ARG A 350 -11.28 2.76 -4.24
N SER A 351 -11.72 1.80 -5.06
CA SER A 351 -13.14 1.49 -5.22
C SER A 351 -13.77 0.72 -4.05
N THR A 352 -13.02 -0.10 -3.32
CA THR A 352 -13.55 -1.00 -2.27
C THR A 352 -13.83 -0.29 -0.95
N ALA A 353 -13.17 0.84 -0.67
CA ALA A 353 -13.48 1.69 0.49
C ALA A 353 -14.78 2.50 0.32
N VAL A 354 -15.32 2.62 -0.90
CA VAL A 354 -16.36 3.60 -1.27
C VAL A 354 -17.78 3.23 -0.86
N ARG A 355 -18.13 1.99 -0.49
CA ARG A 355 -19.54 1.63 -0.24
C ARG A 355 -19.79 0.78 1.00
N SER A 356 -20.90 1.09 1.68
CA SER A 356 -21.54 0.30 2.72
C SER A 356 -21.75 -1.16 2.27
N PRO A 357 -21.98 -2.12 3.20
CA PRO A 357 -21.84 -3.55 2.95
C PRO A 357 -23.05 -4.16 2.20
N HIS A 358 -23.35 -3.65 1.00
CA HIS A 358 -24.28 -4.29 0.07
C HIS A 358 -23.51 -5.01 -1.04
N LYS A 359 -23.41 -6.34 -0.88
CA LYS A 359 -22.55 -7.34 -1.53
C LYS A 359 -22.72 -7.59 -3.06
N VAL A 360 -23.36 -6.72 -3.84
CA VAL A 360 -23.80 -7.11 -5.21
C VAL A 360 -22.91 -6.59 -6.36
N GLN A 361 -22.15 -5.49 -6.19
CA GLN A 361 -21.30 -4.93 -7.26
C GLN A 361 -19.81 -5.27 -7.18
N SER A 362 -19.28 -5.70 -6.03
CA SER A 362 -17.87 -6.15 -5.94
C SER A 362 -17.62 -7.40 -6.78
N VAL A 363 -18.61 -8.28 -6.85
CA VAL A 363 -18.53 -9.55 -7.61
C VAL A 363 -18.43 -9.29 -9.12
N SER A 364 -19.11 -8.28 -9.67
CA SER A 364 -19.04 -7.97 -11.11
C SER A 364 -17.68 -7.42 -11.53
N ASN A 365 -17.06 -6.58 -10.69
CA ASN A 365 -15.73 -6.02 -10.99
C ASN A 365 -14.65 -7.11 -10.92
N HIS A 366 -14.72 -8.01 -9.92
CA HIS A 366 -13.84 -9.17 -9.85
C HIS A 366 -14.05 -10.16 -10.99
N LEU A 367 -15.30 -10.43 -11.39
CA LEU A 367 -15.61 -11.25 -12.57
C LEU A 367 -15.02 -10.64 -13.85
N ASN A 368 -15.07 -9.32 -14.01
CA ASN A 368 -14.46 -8.64 -15.16
C ASN A 368 -12.93 -8.69 -15.14
N LEU A 369 -12.29 -8.57 -13.97
CA LEU A 369 -10.84 -8.77 -13.82
C LEU A 369 -10.43 -10.20 -14.21
N ILE A 370 -11.16 -11.21 -13.72
CA ILE A 370 -10.95 -12.63 -14.03
C ILE A 370 -11.15 -12.90 -15.53
N ARG A 371 -12.13 -12.25 -16.17
CA ARG A 371 -12.37 -12.38 -17.62
C ARG A 371 -11.20 -11.83 -18.46
N MET A 372 -10.50 -10.80 -17.98
CA MET A 372 -9.40 -10.17 -18.72
C MET A 372 -8.04 -10.84 -18.47
N SER A 373 -7.87 -11.50 -17.32
CA SER A 373 -6.63 -12.20 -16.94
C SER A 373 -6.41 -13.49 -17.73
N ALA A 374 -5.15 -13.90 -17.91
CA ALA A 374 -4.83 -15.18 -18.51
C ALA A 374 -5.23 -16.35 -17.58
N PRO A 375 -5.73 -17.49 -18.10
CA PRO A 375 -6.25 -18.57 -17.26
C PRO A 375 -5.19 -19.16 -16.32
N TYR A 376 -3.94 -19.16 -16.76
CA TYR A 376 -2.80 -19.67 -16.00
C TYR A 376 -2.27 -18.70 -14.95
N THR A 377 -2.64 -17.41 -14.96
CA THR A 377 -2.27 -16.43 -13.91
C THR A 377 -3.34 -16.28 -12.83
N LEU A 378 -4.48 -16.96 -12.97
CA LEU A 378 -5.60 -16.88 -12.02
C LEU A 378 -5.24 -17.28 -10.58
N HIS A 379 -4.21 -18.11 -10.38
CA HIS A 379 -3.74 -18.54 -9.06
C HIS A 379 -2.81 -17.51 -8.37
N LEU A 380 -2.32 -16.52 -9.12
CA LEU A 380 -1.56 -15.37 -8.59
C LEU A 380 -2.50 -14.25 -8.14
N HIS A 381 -3.74 -14.21 -8.64
CA HIS A 381 -4.73 -13.28 -8.15
C HIS A 381 -5.19 -13.73 -6.75
N PRO A 382 -5.01 -12.91 -5.71
CA PRO A 382 -5.54 -13.25 -4.41
C PRO A 382 -7.05 -13.38 -4.56
N LEU A 383 -7.59 -14.57 -4.29
CA LEU A 383 -8.99 -14.71 -3.91
C LEU A 383 -9.14 -13.80 -2.69
N ILE A 384 -9.64 -12.57 -2.89
CA ILE A 384 -9.98 -11.67 -1.79
C ILE A 384 -11.22 -12.28 -1.12
N VAL A 385 -11.02 -13.36 -0.35
CA VAL A 385 -11.65 -13.44 0.94
C VAL A 385 -11.16 -12.18 1.66
N PRO A 386 -12.02 -11.35 2.25
CA PRO A 386 -11.57 -10.30 3.14
C PRO A 386 -10.93 -10.98 4.35
N SER A 387 -9.67 -11.39 4.21
CA SER A 387 -8.84 -11.87 5.29
C SER A 387 -8.65 -10.68 6.20
N SER A 388 -9.33 -10.75 7.34
CA SER A 388 -8.78 -10.27 8.59
C SER A 388 -7.25 -10.41 8.57
N THR A 389 -6.56 -9.28 8.55
CA THR A 389 -5.37 -9.02 9.37
C THR A 389 -4.56 -10.27 9.75
N THR A 390 -3.40 -10.41 9.11
CA THR A 390 -2.21 -11.12 9.62
C THR A 390 -2.43 -12.57 10.04
N ASP A 391 -2.39 -13.49 9.08
CA ASP A 391 -1.90 -14.84 9.36
C ASP A 391 -0.38 -14.76 9.57
N LEU A 392 0.02 -14.66 10.84
CA LEU A 392 1.36 -15.03 11.27
C LEU A 392 1.48 -16.56 11.15
N GLN A 393 1.78 -17.05 9.95
CA GLN A 393 2.46 -18.34 9.86
C GLN A 393 3.88 -18.10 10.38
N GLU A 394 4.17 -18.66 11.57
CA GLU A 394 5.52 -18.94 12.03
C GLU A 394 6.22 -19.79 10.96
N VAL A 395 6.89 -19.12 10.00
CA VAL A 395 7.92 -19.76 9.21
C VAL A 395 9.05 -20.02 10.18
N VAL A 396 9.09 -21.25 10.67
CA VAL A 396 10.25 -21.84 11.33
C VAL A 396 11.43 -21.62 10.39
N VAL A 397 12.28 -20.63 10.70
CA VAL A 397 13.59 -20.46 10.09
C VAL A 397 14.44 -21.64 10.58
N SER A 398 14.33 -22.76 9.88
CA SER A 398 15.22 -23.90 10.05
C SER A 398 16.56 -23.57 9.40
N GLY A 399 17.44 -22.90 10.15
CA GLY A 399 18.78 -22.61 9.63
C GLY A 399 19.63 -21.62 10.41
N MET A 400 19.54 -21.58 11.74
CA MET A 400 20.64 -21.03 12.57
C MET A 400 20.90 -22.01 13.70
N GLU A 401 22.17 -22.41 13.83
CA GLU A 401 22.68 -23.39 14.77
C GLU A 401 22.20 -23.06 16.20
N LYS A 402 21.54 -24.04 16.82
CA LYS A 402 21.16 -24.00 18.23
C LYS A 402 22.42 -23.99 19.09
N VAL A 403 22.77 -22.82 19.61
CA VAL A 403 23.59 -22.69 20.80
C VAL A 403 22.66 -22.29 21.95
N ASP A 404 22.48 -23.21 22.90
CA ASP A 404 21.97 -23.09 24.26
C ASP A 404 21.08 -21.88 24.64
N SER A 405 19.80 -22.11 24.94
CA SER A 405 19.16 -21.58 26.15
C SER A 405 17.75 -22.12 26.39
N ALA A 406 17.56 -22.80 27.52
CA ALA A 406 16.28 -23.17 28.11
C ALA A 406 15.69 -21.99 28.93
N ALA A 407 15.25 -20.93 28.26
CA ALA A 407 14.42 -19.89 28.85
C ALA A 407 13.21 -19.69 27.94
N ALA A 408 12.00 -19.94 28.45
CA ALA A 408 10.78 -19.52 27.78
C ALA A 408 10.90 -18.03 27.44
N SER A 409 10.63 -17.65 26.19
CA SER A 409 10.77 -16.27 25.73
C SER A 409 9.89 -15.35 26.60
N VAL A 410 10.53 -14.51 27.42
CA VAL A 410 9.87 -13.53 28.28
C VAL A 410 9.05 -12.57 27.40
N ILE A 411 7.78 -12.38 27.73
CA ILE A 411 6.89 -11.44 27.04
C ILE A 411 7.25 -10.01 27.49
N ASP A 412 7.97 -9.27 26.66
CA ASP A 412 8.38 -7.88 26.89
C ASP A 412 7.52 -6.85 26.16
N GLY A 413 6.57 -7.31 25.33
CA GLY A 413 5.60 -6.50 24.60
C GLY A 413 6.15 -5.87 23.31
N MET A 414 7.31 -6.33 22.84
CA MET A 414 8.00 -5.85 21.64
C MET A 414 8.30 -6.99 20.64
N GLU A 415 7.70 -8.16 20.81
CA GLU A 415 7.97 -9.39 20.04
C GLU A 415 7.61 -9.22 18.56
N HIS A 416 6.47 -8.56 18.31
CA HIS A 416 5.90 -8.33 16.97
C HIS A 416 6.66 -7.29 16.14
N MET A 417 7.70 -6.66 16.70
CA MET A 417 8.53 -5.66 16.01
C MET A 417 9.43 -6.25 14.92
N PHE A 418 9.73 -7.55 15.00
CA PHE A 418 10.55 -8.24 14.01
C PHE A 418 9.65 -8.83 12.94
N ASN A 419 9.20 -7.98 12.01
CA ASN A 419 8.45 -8.40 10.83
C ASN A 419 9.28 -8.18 9.56
N PRO A 420 8.95 -8.84 8.43
CA PRO A 420 9.70 -8.71 7.18
C PRO A 420 9.88 -7.24 6.78
N THR A 421 8.86 -6.43 7.03
CA THR A 421 8.80 -5.00 6.76
C THR A 421 9.84 -4.18 7.54
N THR A 422 10.00 -4.41 8.85
CA THR A 422 11.03 -3.73 9.66
C THR A 422 12.42 -4.26 9.35
N GLN A 423 12.53 -5.53 8.94
CA GLN A 423 13.79 -6.13 8.47
C GLN A 423 14.25 -5.52 7.15
N LEU A 424 13.36 -5.14 6.24
CA LEU A 424 13.77 -4.38 5.04
C LEU A 424 14.35 -3.02 5.42
N ARG A 425 13.73 -2.30 6.35
CA ARG A 425 14.20 -0.97 6.69
C ARG A 425 15.50 -0.97 7.52
N PHE A 426 15.60 -1.86 8.50
CA PHE A 426 16.67 -1.86 9.49
C PHE A 426 17.49 -3.16 9.52
N GLY A 427 17.27 -4.13 8.61
CA GLY A 427 17.93 -5.44 8.66
C GLY A 427 19.39 -5.48 8.25
N ARG A 428 19.96 -4.36 7.78
CA ARG A 428 21.42 -4.25 7.55
C ARG A 428 22.22 -4.23 8.85
N ASP A 429 21.59 -3.86 9.97
CA ASP A 429 22.20 -3.88 11.29
C ASP A 429 21.23 -4.39 12.35
N LEU A 430 21.71 -4.50 13.59
CA LEU A 430 20.93 -5.02 14.72
C LEU A 430 20.35 -3.89 15.58
N ARG A 431 20.10 -2.71 15.00
CA ARG A 431 19.68 -1.53 15.80
C ARG A 431 18.35 -1.76 16.50
N LEU A 432 17.39 -2.44 15.87
CA LEU A 432 16.10 -2.76 16.49
C LEU A 432 16.25 -3.72 17.68
N SER A 433 17.10 -4.74 17.55
CA SER A 433 17.41 -5.66 18.64
C SER A 433 18.04 -4.93 19.82
N GLU A 434 18.91 -3.97 19.55
CA GLU A 434 19.50 -3.13 20.58
C GLU A 434 18.47 -2.20 21.23
N VAL A 435 17.58 -1.56 20.46
CA VAL A 435 16.49 -0.73 21.00
C VAL A 435 15.59 -1.55 21.93
N ARG A 436 15.18 -2.75 21.50
CA ARG A 436 14.41 -3.68 22.33
C ARG A 436 15.13 -3.99 23.64
N ARG A 437 16.43 -4.29 23.59
CA ARG A 437 17.25 -4.52 24.79
C ARG A 437 17.31 -3.30 25.70
N LEU A 438 17.42 -2.09 25.15
CA LEU A 438 17.51 -0.84 25.91
C LEU A 438 16.19 -0.43 26.57
N LEU A 439 15.04 -0.77 25.97
CA LEU A 439 13.70 -0.42 26.43
C LEU A 439 12.95 -1.60 27.12
N CYS A 440 13.60 -2.74 27.28
CA CYS A 440 13.02 -3.91 27.94
C CYS A 440 12.87 -3.70 29.45
N THR A 441 11.63 -3.82 29.93
CA THR A 441 11.29 -3.72 31.36
C THR A 441 10.98 -5.07 32.01
N ALA A 442 10.84 -6.14 31.24
CA ALA A 442 10.32 -7.43 31.73
C ALA A 442 11.42 -8.36 32.28
N THR A 443 12.68 -7.96 32.21
CA THR A 443 13.82 -8.76 32.66
C THR A 443 14.60 -8.03 33.74
N PRO A 444 15.13 -8.76 34.75
CA PRO A 444 15.88 -8.14 35.84
C PRO A 444 17.20 -7.53 35.34
N VAL A 445 17.54 -6.36 35.86
CA VAL A 445 18.70 -5.58 35.39
C VAL A 445 20.00 -6.18 35.92
N VAL A 446 21.00 -6.32 35.06
CA VAL A 446 22.30 -6.86 35.49
C VAL A 446 23.08 -5.86 36.35
N ILE A 447 23.42 -6.26 37.57
CA ILE A 447 24.31 -5.54 38.48
C ILE A 447 25.72 -6.09 38.32
N HIS A 448 26.63 -5.27 37.79
CA HIS A 448 28.04 -5.60 37.66
C HIS A 448 28.74 -5.24 38.98
N SER A 449 28.92 -6.21 39.86
CA SER A 449 29.62 -6.02 41.14
C SER A 449 30.86 -6.92 41.24
N VAL A 450 31.89 -6.40 41.90
CA VAL A 450 33.12 -7.10 42.29
C VAL A 450 32.84 -7.82 43.62
N HIS A 451 33.22 -9.10 43.70
CA HIS A 451 32.93 -10.04 44.79
C HIS A 451 32.75 -9.45 46.22
N GLY A 452 31.62 -9.76 46.86
CA GLY A 452 31.26 -9.44 48.26
C GLY A 452 29.78 -9.78 48.52
N PRO A 453 29.29 -9.91 49.78
CA PRO A 453 27.86 -10.13 50.06
C PRO A 453 26.96 -8.97 49.57
N VAL A 454 25.63 -9.14 49.61
CA VAL A 454 24.68 -8.07 49.22
C VAL A 454 24.72 -6.94 50.25
N ASP A 455 25.56 -5.96 50.00
CA ASP A 455 25.73 -4.75 50.84
C ASP A 455 24.71 -3.64 50.51
N GLU A 456 24.63 -2.62 51.36
CA GLU A 456 23.80 -1.41 51.15
C GLU A 456 24.13 -0.70 49.81
N ASP A 457 25.38 -0.75 49.37
CA ASP A 457 25.81 -0.21 48.07
C ASP A 457 25.13 -0.89 46.88
N HIS A 458 24.83 -2.19 46.98
CA HIS A 458 24.08 -2.92 45.95
C HIS A 458 22.62 -2.44 45.89
N GLN A 459 22.02 -2.13 47.04
CA GLN A 459 20.66 -1.60 47.14
C GLN A 459 20.60 -0.16 46.60
N ALA A 460 21.58 0.68 46.93
CA ALA A 460 21.68 2.04 46.40
C ALA A 460 21.88 2.05 44.88
N TYR A 461 22.76 1.19 44.36
CA TYR A 461 22.96 1.06 42.91
C TYR A 461 21.72 0.51 42.20
N LEU A 462 21.03 -0.48 42.79
CA LEU A 462 19.75 -0.98 42.28
C LEU A 462 18.70 0.11 42.25
N LEU A 463 18.62 0.99 43.26
CA LEU A 463 17.67 2.11 43.27
C LEU A 463 17.89 3.08 42.10
N HIS A 464 19.15 3.41 41.76
CA HIS A 464 19.45 4.22 40.58
C HIS A 464 19.10 3.50 39.27
N LEU A 465 19.37 2.20 39.18
CA LEU A 465 18.96 1.38 38.03
C LEU A 465 17.44 1.33 37.89
N THR A 466 16.73 1.26 39.00
CA THR A 466 15.26 1.27 39.08
C THR A 466 14.68 2.57 38.55
N GLN A 467 15.22 3.72 38.92
CA GLN A 467 14.80 5.02 38.36
C GLN A 467 14.93 5.05 36.84
N ARG A 468 15.97 4.40 36.28
CA ARG A 468 16.10 4.26 34.84
C ARG A 468 15.07 3.29 34.26
N THR A 469 14.82 2.14 34.91
CA THR A 469 13.85 1.14 34.44
C THR A 469 12.41 1.69 34.45
N THR A 470 12.02 2.41 35.50
CA THR A 470 10.69 3.03 35.60
C THR A 470 10.45 4.13 34.57
N ALA A 471 11.50 4.69 33.97
CA ALA A 471 11.41 5.67 32.89
C ALA A 471 11.33 5.06 31.47
N GLN A 472 11.65 3.76 31.30
CA GLN A 472 11.64 3.10 29.99
C GLN A 472 10.27 2.97 29.30
N PRO A 473 9.13 2.84 30.02
CA PRO A 473 7.82 2.72 29.39
C PRO A 473 7.48 3.87 28.43
N PHE A 474 7.97 5.10 28.67
CA PHE A 474 7.76 6.23 27.77
C PHE A 474 8.34 5.99 26.38
N GLY A 475 9.61 5.56 26.32
CA GLY A 475 10.27 5.22 25.06
C GLY A 475 9.69 3.98 24.43
N ARG A 476 9.32 2.96 25.23
CA ARG A 476 8.69 1.74 24.71
C ARG A 476 7.36 2.02 24.04
N GLY A 477 6.50 2.85 24.65
CA GLY A 477 5.21 3.22 24.07
C GLY A 477 5.35 3.94 22.74
N ALA A 478 6.35 4.82 22.61
CA ALA A 478 6.67 5.46 21.33
C ALA A 478 7.23 4.46 20.31
N PHE A 479 8.10 3.55 20.73
CA PHE A 479 8.69 2.53 19.87
C PHE A 479 7.64 1.56 19.28
N THR A 480 6.69 1.10 20.07
CA THR A 480 5.66 0.13 19.63
C THR A 480 4.36 0.77 19.17
N LEU A 481 4.31 2.10 19.02
CA LEU A 481 3.10 2.85 18.69
C LEU A 481 2.40 2.36 17.41
N ALA A 482 1.12 2.02 17.51
CA ALA A 482 0.23 1.67 16.39
C ALA A 482 0.74 0.51 15.50
N THR A 483 1.44 -0.47 16.09
CA THR A 483 2.09 -1.55 15.35
C THR A 483 1.34 -2.88 15.33
N THR A 484 0.34 -3.08 16.18
CA THR A 484 -0.36 -4.37 16.35
C THR A 484 -1.86 -4.27 16.08
N GLY A 485 -2.37 -5.25 15.33
CA GLY A 485 -3.79 -5.60 15.30
C GLY A 485 -4.10 -6.59 16.43
N THR A 486 -5.05 -6.28 17.32
CA THR A 486 -5.40 -7.14 18.46
C THR A 486 -6.54 -8.07 18.08
N LEU A 487 -6.42 -9.34 18.43
CA LEU A 487 -7.52 -10.29 18.36
C LEU A 487 -8.52 -9.95 19.47
N LEU A 488 -9.75 -9.59 19.09
CA LEU A 488 -10.78 -9.14 20.03
C LEU A 488 -11.38 -10.27 20.89
N THR A 489 -10.86 -11.49 20.75
CA THR A 489 -11.20 -12.66 21.57
C THR A 489 -10.34 -12.77 22.82
N GLU A 490 -9.20 -12.09 22.87
CA GLU A 490 -8.23 -12.20 23.96
C GLU A 490 -8.06 -10.88 24.70
N ALA A 491 -7.75 -10.97 26.00
CA ALA A 491 -7.35 -9.80 26.79
C ALA A 491 -5.96 -9.34 26.35
N LEU A 492 -5.72 -8.03 26.39
CA LEU A 492 -4.44 -7.47 26.05
C LEU A 492 -3.40 -7.85 27.10
N THR A 493 -2.32 -8.51 26.67
CA THR A 493 -1.19 -8.79 27.56
C THR A 493 -0.42 -7.51 27.84
N ILE A 494 -0.36 -7.11 29.11
CA ILE A 494 0.49 -6.00 29.57
C ILE A 494 1.79 -6.63 30.11
N PRO A 495 2.97 -6.25 29.59
CA PRO A 495 4.24 -6.81 30.04
C PRO A 495 4.52 -6.41 31.49
N VAL A 496 5.18 -7.30 32.24
CA VAL A 496 5.54 -7.04 33.64
C VAL A 496 6.65 -5.97 33.71
N LEU A 497 6.56 -5.11 34.72
CA LEU A 497 7.61 -4.14 35.06
C LEU A 497 8.49 -4.74 36.16
N GLU A 498 9.59 -5.38 35.77
CA GLU A 498 10.51 -6.02 36.71
C GLU A 498 11.52 -5.01 37.24
N VAL A 499 11.52 -4.83 38.57
CA VAL A 499 12.35 -3.85 39.26
C VAL A 499 13.51 -4.52 40.03
N ALA A 500 13.74 -5.80 39.77
CA ALA A 500 14.79 -6.58 40.41
C ALA A 500 16.13 -6.49 39.67
N GLY A 501 17.22 -6.67 40.43
CA GLY A 501 18.57 -6.79 39.91
C GLY A 501 19.04 -8.24 39.85
N ARG A 502 19.78 -8.62 38.81
CA ARG A 502 20.46 -9.92 38.73
C ARG A 502 21.95 -9.72 38.91
N VAL A 503 22.57 -10.49 39.82
CA VAL A 503 24.01 -10.43 40.10
C VAL A 503 24.70 -11.65 39.46
N PRO A 504 25.41 -11.51 38.32
CA PRO A 504 26.02 -12.65 37.63
C PRO A 504 27.12 -13.34 38.43
N SER A 505 27.86 -12.58 39.24
CA SER A 505 28.95 -13.09 40.08
C SER A 505 28.48 -14.02 41.21
N MET A 506 27.18 -14.03 41.53
CA MET A 506 26.56 -14.89 42.54
C MET A 506 25.55 -15.88 41.91
N ARG A 507 25.97 -16.63 40.89
CA ARG A 507 25.11 -17.62 40.20
C ARG A 507 23.75 -17.03 39.74
N ASN A 508 23.75 -15.80 39.23
CA ASN A 508 22.54 -15.10 38.78
C ASN A 508 21.46 -14.92 39.86
N MET A 509 21.86 -14.72 41.12
CA MET A 509 20.93 -14.39 42.21
C MET A 509 20.13 -13.12 41.87
N ILE A 510 18.82 -13.17 42.15
CA ILE A 510 17.90 -12.05 41.99
C ILE A 510 17.82 -11.28 43.31
N VAL A 511 18.06 -9.98 43.24
CA VAL A 511 18.01 -9.03 44.35
C VAL A 511 16.81 -8.11 44.13
N HIS A 512 15.88 -8.10 45.07
CA HIS A 512 14.76 -7.15 45.08
C HIS A 512 15.11 -5.93 45.93
N LEU A 513 14.47 -4.80 45.62
CA LEU A 513 14.56 -3.60 46.46
C LEU A 513 13.96 -3.87 47.83
N SER A 514 14.69 -3.54 48.89
CA SER A 514 14.19 -3.66 50.26
C SER A 514 13.32 -2.46 50.65
N ASN A 515 12.22 -2.70 51.36
CA ASN A 515 11.34 -1.66 51.92
C ASN A 515 12.03 -0.69 52.90
N THR A 516 13.28 -0.96 53.30
CA THR A 516 14.09 -0.09 54.15
C THR A 516 14.63 1.15 53.44
N THR A 517 14.65 1.17 52.10
CA THR A 517 15.20 2.28 51.28
C THR A 517 14.15 3.28 50.78
N GLY A 518 12.87 3.09 51.16
CA GLY A 518 11.74 3.94 50.79
C GLY A 518 10.47 3.12 50.55
N ASN A 519 9.31 3.79 50.44
CA ASN A 519 8.06 3.12 50.08
C ASN A 519 8.10 2.68 48.61
N VAL A 520 8.42 1.41 48.37
CA VAL A 520 8.56 0.83 47.03
C VAL A 520 7.30 1.01 46.19
N GLY A 521 6.11 1.02 46.82
CA GLY A 521 4.84 1.28 46.14
C GLY A 521 4.77 2.64 45.44
N ASP A 522 5.33 3.69 46.05
CA ASP A 522 5.30 5.04 45.49
C ASP A 522 6.22 5.19 44.27
N ILE A 523 7.26 4.35 44.17
CA ILE A 523 8.19 4.34 43.04
C ILE A 523 7.57 3.65 41.82
N ILE A 524 6.71 2.66 42.05
CA ILE A 524 6.17 1.76 41.02
C ILE A 524 4.84 2.27 40.44
N SER A 525 4.00 2.93 41.24
CA SER A 525 2.64 3.35 40.84
C SER A 525 2.55 4.08 39.49
N TRP A 526 3.26 5.20 39.32
CA TRP A 526 3.30 5.93 38.04
C TRP A 526 4.02 5.17 36.94
N ALA A 527 5.02 4.37 37.28
CA ALA A 527 5.73 3.54 36.31
C ALA A 527 4.81 2.46 35.71
N GLU A 528 3.94 1.86 36.52
CA GLU A 528 2.87 0.96 36.09
C GLU A 528 1.82 1.65 35.23
N PHE A 529 1.45 2.89 35.57
CA PHE A 529 0.57 3.68 34.72
C PHE A 529 1.19 3.85 33.32
N HIS A 530 2.45 4.26 33.23
CA HIS A 530 3.14 4.41 31.95
C HIS A 530 3.37 3.08 31.22
N ASN A 531 3.55 1.99 31.96
CA ASN A 531 3.60 0.62 31.42
C ASN A 531 2.28 0.25 30.73
N GLY A 532 1.15 0.52 31.39
CA GLY A 532 -0.19 0.34 30.85
C GLY A 532 -0.45 1.21 29.62
N VAL A 533 -0.02 2.47 29.64
CA VAL A 533 -0.10 3.35 28.45
C VAL A 533 0.70 2.74 27.29
N ALA A 534 1.96 2.37 27.51
CA ALA A 534 2.81 1.77 26.48
C ALA A 534 2.21 0.49 25.89
N ALA A 535 1.61 -0.35 26.73
CA ALA A 535 0.92 -1.55 26.29
C ALA A 535 -0.34 -1.22 25.47
N GLY A 536 -1.13 -0.22 25.83
CA GLY A 536 -2.30 0.20 25.05
C GLY A 536 -1.95 0.89 23.73
N LEU A 537 -0.84 1.64 23.69
CA LEU A 537 -0.41 2.39 22.51
C LEU A 537 0.02 1.49 21.35
N LYS A 538 0.32 0.21 21.60
CA LYS A 538 0.65 -0.76 20.56
C LYS A 538 -0.51 -1.05 19.59
N ILE A 539 -1.74 -0.83 20.04
CA ILE A 539 -2.96 -1.04 19.26
C ILE A 539 -3.04 0.00 18.14
N ALA A 540 -3.37 -0.43 16.92
CA ALA A 540 -3.59 0.50 15.81
C ALA A 540 -4.81 1.43 16.04
N PRO A 541 -4.75 2.72 15.65
CA PRO A 541 -5.79 3.73 15.94
C PRO A 541 -7.15 3.48 15.26
N HIS A 542 -7.21 2.69 14.19
CA HIS A 542 -8.41 2.54 13.38
C HIS A 542 -8.84 1.07 13.18
N GLN A 543 -8.73 0.23 14.22
CA GLN A 543 -9.24 -1.14 14.14
C GLN A 543 -10.78 -1.13 13.94
N PRO A 544 -11.29 -1.55 12.77
CA PRO A 544 -12.71 -1.39 12.40
C PRO A 544 -13.68 -2.30 13.18
N LYS A 545 -13.19 -3.06 14.16
CA LYS A 545 -13.94 -4.08 14.91
C LYS A 545 -13.95 -3.86 16.42
N MET A 546 -13.25 -2.84 16.96
CA MET A 546 -13.16 -2.64 18.41
C MET A 546 -14.57 -2.51 19.02
N SER A 547 -14.89 -3.32 20.03
CA SER A 547 -16.22 -3.36 20.63
C SER A 547 -16.21 -2.82 22.06
N ARG A 548 -17.35 -2.24 22.48
CA ARG A 548 -17.60 -1.86 23.88
C ARG A 548 -17.29 -3.02 24.84
N THR A 549 -17.73 -4.22 24.48
CA THR A 549 -17.58 -5.43 25.29
C THR A 549 -16.13 -5.81 25.53
N TRP A 550 -15.24 -5.59 24.57
CA TRP A 550 -13.83 -5.91 24.73
C TRP A 550 -13.13 -4.96 25.71
N ILE A 551 -13.47 -3.66 25.70
CA ILE A 551 -12.92 -2.70 26.67
C ILE A 551 -13.35 -3.09 28.09
N THR A 552 -14.63 -3.45 28.27
CA THR A 552 -15.14 -3.93 29.56
C THR A 552 -14.53 -5.28 29.97
N TYR A 553 -14.25 -6.17 29.01
CA TYR A 553 -13.61 -7.46 29.27
C TYR A 553 -12.17 -7.32 29.82
N ASN A 554 -11.44 -6.27 29.42
CA ASN A 554 -10.11 -5.98 29.94
C ASN A 554 -10.12 -5.26 31.30
N LYS A 555 -11.29 -4.96 31.88
CA LYS A 555 -11.40 -4.30 33.18
C LYS A 555 -10.97 -5.28 34.29
N PRO A 556 -9.95 -4.95 35.11
CA PRO A 556 -9.56 -5.78 36.24
C PRO A 556 -10.63 -5.77 37.34
N GLU A 557 -10.60 -6.78 38.21
CA GLU A 557 -11.48 -6.87 39.39
C GLU A 557 -11.23 -5.69 40.36
N GLU A 558 -9.96 -5.39 40.62
CA GLU A 558 -9.53 -4.23 41.42
C GLU A 558 -8.90 -3.15 40.53
N PRO A 559 -9.18 -1.85 40.78
CA PRO A 559 -8.60 -0.77 40.01
C PRO A 559 -7.09 -0.69 40.25
N ASN A 560 -6.31 -0.72 39.15
CA ASN A 560 -4.85 -0.65 39.20
C ASN A 560 -4.30 0.44 38.25
N PHE A 561 -3.04 0.83 38.45
CA PHE A 561 -2.39 1.87 37.64
C PHE A 561 -2.21 1.43 36.17
N CYS A 562 -1.92 0.16 35.92
CA CYS A 562 -1.77 -0.38 34.56
C CYS A 562 -3.04 -0.21 33.71
N HIS A 563 -4.22 -0.55 34.25
CA HIS A 563 -5.50 -0.40 33.54
C HIS A 563 -5.85 1.07 33.30
N ALA A 564 -5.56 1.94 34.27
CA ALA A 564 -5.74 3.38 34.12
C ALA A 564 -4.92 3.94 32.93
N GLY A 565 -3.66 3.52 32.81
CA GLY A 565 -2.82 3.87 31.67
C GLY A 565 -3.32 3.30 30.34
N PHE A 566 -3.78 2.04 30.36
CA PHE A 566 -4.38 1.39 29.20
C PHE A 566 -5.61 2.15 28.67
N LEU A 567 -6.51 2.61 29.55
CA LEU A 567 -7.64 3.45 29.17
C LEU A 567 -7.20 4.76 28.51
N MET A 568 -6.20 5.44 29.08
CA MET A 568 -5.66 6.65 28.47
C MET A 568 -5.16 6.39 27.04
N ALA A 569 -4.41 5.31 26.83
CA ALA A 569 -3.88 4.94 25.51
C ALA A 569 -4.99 4.65 24.48
N LEU A 570 -6.03 3.91 24.86
CA LEU A 570 -7.19 3.69 23.99
C LEU A 570 -7.86 5.02 23.60
N GLY A 571 -7.91 5.96 24.56
CA GLY A 571 -8.48 7.27 24.34
C GLY A 571 -7.68 8.14 23.38
N LEU A 572 -6.35 8.09 23.46
CA LEU A 572 -5.44 8.78 22.53
C LEU A 572 -5.59 8.24 21.09
N HIS A 573 -5.90 6.96 20.94
CA HIS A 573 -6.20 6.33 19.65
C HIS A 573 -7.64 6.54 19.16
N GLY A 574 -8.51 7.16 19.96
CA GLY A 574 -9.91 7.41 19.58
C GLY A 574 -10.89 6.27 19.87
N HIS A 575 -10.45 5.18 20.50
CA HIS A 575 -11.26 3.97 20.73
C HIS A 575 -12.31 4.14 21.84
N LEU A 576 -12.16 5.12 22.73
CA LEU A 576 -13.09 5.33 23.85
C LEU A 576 -14.44 5.96 23.44
N ARG A 577 -14.61 6.39 22.18
CA ARG A 577 -15.89 6.92 21.65
C ARG A 577 -17.05 5.93 21.76
N ILE A 578 -16.75 4.64 21.87
CA ILE A 578 -17.72 3.54 21.87
C ILE A 578 -18.31 3.30 23.29
N LEU A 579 -17.70 3.85 24.33
CA LEU A 579 -18.18 3.69 25.71
C LEU A 579 -19.52 4.38 25.93
N ALA A 580 -20.40 3.72 26.68
CA ALA A 580 -21.67 4.32 27.10
C ALA A 580 -21.48 5.17 28.35
N LYS A 581 -22.45 6.05 28.62
CA LYS A 581 -22.44 6.92 29.82
C LYS A 581 -22.36 6.13 31.13
N SER A 582 -22.97 4.95 31.18
CA SER A 582 -22.90 4.04 32.33
C SER A 582 -21.47 3.59 32.60
N ASP A 583 -20.74 3.19 31.57
CA ASP A 583 -19.37 2.68 31.73
C ASP A 583 -18.43 3.78 32.21
N ILE A 584 -18.61 4.99 31.68
CA ILE A 584 -17.84 6.18 32.09
C ILE A 584 -18.09 6.47 33.57
N TYR A 585 -19.35 6.40 34.02
CA TYR A 585 -19.70 6.58 35.43
C TYR A 585 -19.09 5.49 36.31
N ASP A 586 -19.12 4.23 35.85
CA ASP A 586 -18.54 3.09 36.57
C ASP A 586 -17.02 3.16 36.71
N TYR A 587 -16.32 3.86 35.80
CA TYR A 587 -14.87 4.10 35.94
C TYR A 587 -14.56 5.28 36.87
N LEU A 588 -15.38 6.33 36.85
CA LEU A 588 -15.14 7.54 37.67
C LEU A 588 -15.54 7.36 39.14
N THR A 589 -16.43 6.43 39.45
CA THR A 589 -16.89 6.16 40.84
C THR A 589 -15.92 5.33 41.68
N GLN A 590 -14.89 4.71 41.07
CA GLN A 590 -14.01 3.75 41.75
C GLN A 590 -13.04 4.37 42.77
N THR A 591 -13.11 5.67 43.07
CA THR A 591 -12.22 6.44 43.99
C THR A 591 -10.71 6.39 43.66
N HIS A 592 -10.28 5.59 42.68
CA HIS A 592 -8.90 5.45 42.25
C HIS A 592 -8.48 6.60 41.32
N GLU A 593 -7.56 7.44 41.81
CA GLU A 593 -7.13 8.69 41.17
C GLU A 593 -6.60 8.49 39.73
N ALA A 594 -5.73 7.50 39.53
CA ALA A 594 -5.14 7.26 38.22
C ALA A 594 -6.20 6.84 37.17
N THR A 595 -7.20 6.05 37.57
CA THR A 595 -8.30 5.64 36.67
C THR A 595 -9.11 6.85 36.24
N MET A 596 -9.39 7.79 37.15
CA MET A 596 -10.08 9.04 36.81
C MET A 596 -9.27 9.85 35.78
N ILE A 597 -7.96 10.02 36.00
CA ILE A 597 -7.07 10.75 35.09
C ILE A 597 -7.01 10.11 33.71
N GLY A 598 -6.78 8.79 33.65
CA GLY A 598 -6.68 8.06 32.39
C GLY A 598 -7.98 8.10 31.60
N THR A 599 -9.12 7.97 32.28
CA THR A 599 -10.45 8.04 31.67
C THR A 599 -10.77 9.44 31.17
N MET A 600 -10.53 10.50 31.97
CA MET A 600 -10.81 11.89 31.57
C MET A 600 -9.95 12.35 30.39
N LEU A 601 -8.64 12.13 30.45
CA LEU A 601 -7.72 12.50 29.37
C LEU A 601 -7.99 11.67 28.11
N GLY A 602 -8.25 10.37 28.27
CA GLY A 602 -8.55 9.48 27.16
C GLY A 602 -9.85 9.85 26.44
N LEU A 603 -10.94 10.11 27.17
CA LEU A 603 -12.22 10.53 26.59
C LEU A 603 -12.12 11.90 25.91
N ALA A 604 -11.41 12.85 26.54
CA ALA A 604 -11.20 14.16 25.96
C ALA A 604 -10.36 14.11 24.67
N ALA A 605 -9.30 13.30 24.64
CA ALA A 605 -8.50 13.05 23.44
C ALA A 605 -9.33 12.39 22.32
N SER A 606 -10.16 11.41 22.66
CA SER A 606 -11.09 10.78 21.72
C SER A 606 -12.09 11.78 21.13
N HIS A 607 -12.58 12.73 21.92
CA HIS A 607 -13.53 13.76 21.51
C HIS A 607 -12.87 15.13 21.22
N ARG A 608 -11.57 15.16 20.91
CA ARG A 608 -10.78 16.37 20.70
C ARG A 608 -11.45 17.32 19.71
N GLY A 609 -11.62 18.59 20.09
CA GLY A 609 -12.22 19.65 19.27
C GLY A 609 -13.73 19.52 19.00
N THR A 610 -14.43 18.55 19.60
CA THR A 610 -15.88 18.31 19.29
C THR A 610 -16.85 19.04 20.21
N MET A 611 -16.40 19.61 21.33
CA MET A 611 -17.26 20.24 22.34
C MET A 611 -18.41 19.32 22.86
N HIS A 612 -18.19 18.01 22.91
CA HIS A 612 -19.25 17.06 23.25
C HIS A 612 -19.87 17.33 24.64
N PRO A 613 -21.20 17.58 24.76
CA PRO A 613 -21.80 18.16 25.95
C PRO A 613 -21.80 17.22 27.16
N THR A 614 -21.90 15.90 26.95
CA THR A 614 -21.89 14.93 28.06
C THR A 614 -20.50 14.85 28.70
N ILE A 615 -19.45 14.80 27.87
CA ILE A 615 -18.06 14.73 28.35
C ILE A 615 -17.69 16.06 29.00
N SER A 616 -18.12 17.19 28.41
CA SER A 616 -17.90 18.50 29.00
C SER A 616 -18.52 18.64 30.40
N LYS A 617 -19.76 18.18 30.60
CA LYS A 617 -20.40 18.21 31.94
C LYS A 617 -19.64 17.34 32.94
N MET A 618 -19.20 16.15 32.53
CA MET A 618 -18.40 15.26 33.36
C MET A 618 -17.10 15.93 33.81
N LEU A 619 -16.35 16.55 32.89
CA LEU A 619 -15.09 17.21 33.21
C LEU A 619 -15.27 18.41 34.15
N TYR A 620 -16.31 19.23 33.97
CA TYR A 620 -16.54 20.40 34.82
C TYR A 620 -16.91 20.05 36.27
N VAL A 621 -17.44 18.85 36.55
CA VAL A 621 -17.66 18.40 37.94
C VAL A 621 -16.33 18.28 38.70
N HIS A 622 -15.22 18.06 38.00
CA HIS A 622 -13.90 17.96 38.61
C HIS A 622 -13.17 19.32 38.72
N ILE A 623 -13.82 20.43 38.34
CA ILE A 623 -13.26 21.79 38.40
C ILE A 623 -14.07 22.61 39.43
N PRO A 624 -13.49 22.97 40.59
CA PRO A 624 -14.22 23.61 41.68
C PRO A 624 -14.90 24.94 41.33
N SER A 625 -14.35 25.77 40.43
CA SER A 625 -14.96 27.05 40.03
C SER A 625 -16.33 26.93 39.35
N ARG A 626 -16.75 25.71 38.98
CA ARG A 626 -18.05 25.45 38.36
C ARG A 626 -19.09 24.93 39.31
N HIS A 627 -18.72 24.63 40.55
CA HIS A 627 -19.65 24.17 41.56
C HIS A 627 -20.57 25.32 41.97
N PRO A 628 -21.90 25.14 41.95
CA PRO A 628 -22.79 26.07 42.62
C PRO A 628 -22.39 26.20 44.10
N PRO A 629 -22.66 27.34 44.75
CA PRO A 629 -22.41 27.54 46.18
C PRO A 629 -23.16 26.54 47.08
N SER A 630 -24.21 25.89 46.55
CA SER A 630 -24.99 24.84 47.21
C SER A 630 -24.45 23.42 46.98
N PHE A 631 -23.34 23.26 46.25
CA PHE A 631 -22.73 21.97 45.97
C PHE A 631 -21.93 21.49 47.19
N PRO A 632 -21.98 20.19 47.55
CA PRO A 632 -21.20 19.66 48.66
C PRO A 632 -19.70 19.85 48.42
N GLU A 633 -18.94 20.19 49.47
CA GLU A 633 -17.48 20.29 49.40
C GLU A 633 -16.89 18.93 49.01
N LEU A 634 -16.49 18.82 47.74
CA LEU A 634 -15.83 17.63 47.20
C LEU A 634 -14.33 17.88 47.20
N GLU A 635 -13.62 17.29 48.17
CA GLU A 635 -12.17 17.32 48.23
C GLU A 635 -11.59 16.43 47.11
N LEU A 636 -11.31 17.05 45.96
CA LEU A 636 -10.63 16.38 44.84
C LEU A 636 -9.12 16.64 44.87
N PRO A 637 -8.28 15.60 44.69
CA PRO A 637 -6.84 15.78 44.55
C PRO A 637 -6.48 16.72 43.39
N THR A 638 -5.53 17.61 43.61
CA THR A 638 -5.13 18.67 42.67
C THR A 638 -4.64 18.13 41.32
N HIS A 639 -4.06 16.93 41.26
CA HIS A 639 -3.59 16.30 40.02
C HIS A 639 -4.76 15.77 39.17
N VAL A 640 -5.84 15.30 39.80
CA VAL A 640 -7.11 14.95 39.11
C VAL A 640 -7.75 16.22 38.53
N GLN A 641 -7.79 17.31 39.29
CA GLN A 641 -8.31 18.59 38.80
C GLN A 641 -7.47 19.12 37.63
N SER A 642 -6.13 19.04 37.71
CA SER A 642 -5.22 19.44 36.63
C SER A 642 -5.45 18.63 35.35
N ALA A 643 -5.68 17.32 35.48
CA ALA A 643 -6.05 16.47 34.35
C ALA A 643 -7.40 16.87 33.73
N ALA A 644 -8.39 17.21 34.55
CA ALA A 644 -9.69 17.69 34.09
C ALA A 644 -9.58 19.01 33.33
N MET A 645 -8.74 19.95 33.78
CA MET A 645 -8.50 21.22 33.07
C MET A 645 -7.91 21.01 31.68
N LEU A 646 -6.85 20.20 31.57
CA LEU A 646 -6.26 19.90 30.26
C LEU A 646 -7.23 19.13 29.36
N ALA A 647 -8.02 18.21 29.92
CA ALA A 647 -9.08 17.51 29.20
C ALA A 647 -10.15 18.47 28.65
N VAL A 648 -10.54 19.51 29.40
CA VAL A 648 -11.41 20.59 28.88
C VAL A 648 -10.72 21.31 27.72
N GLY A 649 -9.44 21.63 27.85
CA GLY A 649 -8.64 22.24 26.77
C GLY A 649 -8.63 21.41 25.48
N LEU A 650 -8.43 20.09 25.57
CA LEU A 650 -8.47 19.18 24.42
C LEU A 650 -9.86 19.09 23.78
N LEU A 651 -10.92 19.01 24.60
CA LEU A 651 -12.31 18.92 24.14
C LEU A 651 -12.77 20.19 23.40
N TYR A 652 -12.34 21.35 23.89
CA TYR A 652 -12.68 22.67 23.36
C TYR A 652 -11.57 23.26 22.47
N GLN A 653 -10.64 22.44 21.99
CA GLN A 653 -9.53 22.91 21.15
C GLN A 653 -10.05 23.71 19.95
N GLU A 654 -9.43 24.86 19.67
CA GLU A 654 -9.74 25.78 18.55
C GLU A 654 -11.19 26.34 18.52
N SER A 655 -11.99 26.11 19.56
CA SER A 655 -13.40 26.54 19.64
C SER A 655 -13.59 28.01 20.03
N THR A 656 -12.60 28.63 20.69
CA THR A 656 -12.70 30.00 21.23
C THR A 656 -13.95 30.24 22.09
N HIS A 657 -14.40 29.23 22.84
CA HIS A 657 -15.62 29.33 23.65
C HIS A 657 -15.45 30.34 24.82
N PRO A 658 -16.18 31.49 24.84
CA PRO A 658 -15.92 32.61 25.75
C PRO A 658 -15.95 32.25 27.24
N MET A 659 -16.97 31.48 27.66
CA MET A 659 -17.12 31.10 29.06
C MET A 659 -15.96 30.20 29.51
N THR A 660 -15.54 29.25 28.66
CA THR A 660 -14.42 28.35 28.98
C THR A 660 -13.11 29.12 29.07
N MET A 661 -12.87 30.07 28.16
CA MET A 661 -11.69 30.93 28.22
C MET A 661 -11.65 31.74 29.52
N LYS A 662 -12.79 32.33 29.93
CA LYS A 662 -12.88 33.09 31.19
C LYS A 662 -12.58 32.20 32.40
N ILE A 663 -13.21 31.03 32.49
CA ILE A 663 -12.99 30.08 33.59
C ILE A 663 -11.51 29.71 33.70
N LEU A 664 -10.88 29.34 32.57
CA LEU A 664 -9.48 28.93 32.57
C LEU A 664 -8.53 30.09 32.92
N LEU A 665 -8.86 31.33 32.49
CA LEU A 665 -8.10 32.52 32.86
C LEU A 665 -8.18 32.82 34.36
N ASP A 666 -9.37 32.71 34.96
CA ASP A 666 -9.56 32.92 36.39
C ASP A 666 -8.84 31.83 37.22
N GLU A 667 -8.79 30.59 36.73
CA GLU A 667 -8.09 29.49 37.41
C GLU A 667 -6.54 29.60 37.35
N ILE A 668 -5.97 30.31 36.36
CA ILE A 668 -4.52 30.62 36.36
C ILE A 668 -4.15 31.46 37.59
N GLY A 669 -4.98 32.44 37.93
CA GLY A 669 -4.74 33.40 39.02
C GLY A 669 -5.27 32.95 40.38
N ARG A 670 -5.74 31.70 40.54
CA ARG A 670 -6.42 31.26 41.75
C ARG A 670 -5.54 31.40 43.02
N ARG A 671 -6.13 31.98 44.07
CA ARG A 671 -5.51 32.14 45.40
C ARG A 671 -5.60 30.82 46.19
N SER A 672 -4.63 30.57 47.08
CA SER A 672 -4.54 29.31 47.84
C SER A 672 -5.76 29.13 48.75
N GLY A 673 -6.53 28.05 48.52
CA GLY A 673 -7.65 27.66 49.37
C GLY A 673 -7.39 26.38 50.19
N GLY A 674 -6.17 25.83 50.18
CA GLY A 674 -5.87 24.55 50.82
C GLY A 674 -4.40 24.36 51.22
N ASP A 675 -4.13 23.27 51.93
CA ASP A 675 -2.87 22.99 52.66
C ASP A 675 -1.66 22.62 51.78
N ASN A 676 -1.83 22.37 50.48
CA ASN A 676 -0.75 21.87 49.60
C ASN A 676 -0.18 22.93 48.64
N VAL A 677 0.86 23.62 49.10
CA VAL A 677 1.56 24.72 48.39
C VAL A 677 2.22 24.28 47.08
N LEU A 678 2.81 23.09 47.06
CA LEU A 678 3.68 22.59 45.96
C LEU A 678 2.89 22.14 44.73
N GLU A 679 1.59 21.94 44.84
CA GLU A 679 0.75 21.43 43.75
C GLU A 679 0.11 22.55 42.90
N ARG A 680 0.37 23.81 43.27
CA ARG A 680 -0.22 25.00 42.65
C ARG A 680 0.37 25.28 41.26
N GLU A 681 1.66 25.03 41.07
CA GLU A 681 2.33 25.23 39.77
C GLU A 681 1.74 24.31 38.70
N ARG A 682 1.57 23.01 38.99
CA ARG A 682 0.92 22.04 38.09
C ARG A 682 -0.46 22.51 37.65
N TYR A 683 -1.26 23.00 38.59
CA TYR A 683 -2.62 23.45 38.35
C TYR A 683 -2.66 24.66 37.42
N ALA A 684 -1.86 25.69 37.73
CA ALA A 684 -1.77 26.90 36.91
C ALA A 684 -1.24 26.59 35.50
N ILE A 685 -0.21 25.75 35.37
CA ILE A 685 0.30 25.30 34.07
C ILE A 685 -0.79 24.56 33.28
N ALA A 686 -1.52 23.64 33.89
CA ALA A 686 -2.61 22.93 33.22
C ALA A 686 -3.70 23.90 32.72
N ALA A 687 -4.02 24.93 33.51
CA ALA A 687 -4.95 26.00 33.13
C ALA A 687 -4.44 26.81 31.93
N GLY A 688 -3.17 27.23 31.95
CA GLY A 688 -2.53 27.97 30.85
C GLY A 688 -2.45 27.16 29.56
N LEU A 689 -2.07 25.88 29.66
CA LEU A 689 -2.06 24.94 28.53
C LEU A 689 -3.46 24.74 27.95
N ALA A 690 -4.46 24.53 28.80
CA ALA A 690 -5.85 24.36 28.37
C ALA A 690 -6.38 25.63 27.69
N LEU A 691 -6.11 26.82 28.24
CA LEU A 691 -6.52 28.09 27.65
C LEU A 691 -5.88 28.30 26.27
N GLY A 692 -4.59 27.97 26.16
CA GLY A 692 -3.86 27.98 24.90
C GLY A 692 -4.43 27.03 23.84
N LEU A 693 -4.87 25.82 24.24
CA LEU A 693 -5.53 24.88 23.32
C LEU A 693 -6.89 25.40 22.84
N VAL A 694 -7.69 26.04 23.70
CA VAL A 694 -9.00 26.61 23.32
C VAL A 694 -8.86 27.75 22.31
N THR A 695 -7.80 28.56 22.45
CA THR A 695 -7.51 29.74 21.62
C THR A 695 -6.52 29.48 20.48
N LEU A 696 -6.15 28.21 20.27
CA LEU A 696 -4.98 27.79 19.50
C LEU A 696 -4.86 28.47 18.12
N GLY A 697 -3.80 29.26 17.95
CA GLY A 697 -3.41 29.89 16.69
C GLY A 697 -4.45 30.82 16.06
N ARG A 698 -5.36 31.38 16.87
CA ARG A 698 -6.38 32.37 16.48
C ARG A 698 -5.89 33.81 16.63
N GLY A 699 -4.89 34.06 17.49
CA GLY A 699 -4.35 35.39 17.73
C GLY A 699 -5.44 36.40 18.17
N ASN A 700 -5.45 37.57 17.52
CA ASN A 700 -6.41 38.64 17.81
C ASN A 700 -7.83 38.35 17.29
N ASP A 701 -8.01 37.33 16.42
CA ASP A 701 -9.33 36.95 15.89
C ASP A 701 -10.18 36.22 16.95
N ALA A 702 -9.62 35.93 18.12
CA ALA A 702 -10.26 35.20 19.21
C ALA A 702 -11.33 36.05 19.95
N SER A 703 -12.43 36.43 19.28
CA SER A 703 -13.56 37.21 19.82
C SER A 703 -13.18 38.61 20.38
N GLY A 704 -14.17 39.50 20.56
CA GLY A 704 -13.93 40.85 21.14
C GLY A 704 -13.37 40.87 22.57
N PHE A 705 -13.18 39.69 23.19
CA PHE A 705 -12.60 39.49 24.52
C PHE A 705 -11.07 39.26 24.49
N ALA A 706 -10.47 39.11 23.30
CA ALA A 706 -9.04 38.78 23.15
C ALA A 706 -8.10 39.79 23.81
N GLU A 707 -8.33 41.09 23.62
CA GLU A 707 -7.41 42.13 24.14
C GLU A 707 -7.38 42.18 25.67
N ALA A 708 -8.55 42.07 26.32
CA ALA A 708 -8.66 42.01 27.77
C ALA A 708 -7.98 40.74 28.34
N LEU A 709 -8.14 39.60 27.66
CA LEU A 709 -7.51 38.34 28.03
C LEU A 709 -5.99 38.41 27.91
N VAL A 710 -5.47 38.93 26.79
CA VAL A 710 -4.03 39.11 26.55
C VAL A 710 -3.41 40.06 27.56
N ASN A 711 -4.07 41.19 27.85
CA ASN A 711 -3.59 42.12 28.88
C ASN A 711 -3.54 41.47 30.26
N ARG A 712 -4.53 40.65 30.61
CA ARG A 712 -4.54 39.92 31.89
C ARG A 712 -3.49 38.81 31.96
N LEU A 713 -3.18 38.13 30.85
CA LEU A 713 -2.05 37.19 30.80
C LEU A 713 -0.70 37.91 30.98
N PHE A 714 -0.53 39.10 30.40
CA PHE A 714 0.65 39.93 30.68
C PHE A 714 0.72 40.39 32.13
N GLN A 715 -0.41 40.69 32.78
CA GLN A 715 -0.45 40.99 34.22
C GLN A 715 0.02 39.80 35.06
N TYR A 716 -0.39 38.58 34.72
CA TYR A 716 0.09 37.35 35.35
C TYR A 716 1.58 37.07 35.09
N MET A 717 2.14 37.55 33.98
CA MET A 717 3.57 37.42 33.70
C MET A 717 4.44 38.49 34.37
N SER A 718 3.91 39.71 34.56
CA SER A 718 4.65 40.88 35.08
C SER A 718 4.41 41.17 36.56
N GLY A 719 3.39 40.58 37.18
CA GLY A 719 3.18 40.62 38.64
C GLY A 719 2.51 41.89 39.15
N SER A 720 1.61 42.49 38.37
CA SER A 720 0.85 43.68 38.80
C SER A 720 -0.15 43.35 39.91
N THR A 721 -0.38 44.31 40.81
CA THR A 721 -1.47 44.26 41.80
C THR A 721 -2.81 44.10 41.09
N GLU A 722 -3.60 43.10 41.48
CA GLU A 722 -4.95 42.90 40.95
C GLU A 722 -5.78 44.16 41.18
N SER A 723 -6.01 44.93 40.12
CA SER A 723 -7.07 45.94 40.13
C SER A 723 -8.37 45.18 39.95
N HIS A 724 -9.19 45.10 41.00
CA HIS A 724 -10.57 44.63 40.92
C HIS A 724 -11.35 45.51 39.92
N ASN A 725 -11.28 45.17 38.63
CA ASN A 725 -12.18 45.69 37.62
C ASN A 725 -13.35 44.73 37.51
N ASP A 726 -14.33 44.95 38.39
CA ASP A 726 -15.66 44.37 38.35
C ASP A 726 -16.39 44.78 37.07
N LEU A 727 -16.17 44.05 35.98
CA LEU A 727 -17.04 44.16 34.80
C LEU A 727 -18.23 43.20 34.86
N PHE A 728 -18.26 42.23 35.78
CA PHE A 728 -19.40 41.36 36.04
C PHE A 728 -19.40 40.85 37.50
N PRO A 729 -20.39 41.20 38.35
CA PRO A 729 -20.46 40.72 39.72
C PRO A 729 -20.86 39.24 39.72
N MET A 730 -19.94 38.36 40.13
CA MET A 730 -20.31 37.08 40.71
C MET A 730 -19.95 37.18 42.20
N ASP A 731 -21.01 37.29 42.99
CA ASP A 731 -21.01 37.66 44.39
C ASP A 731 -20.54 36.50 45.27
N TYR A 732 -19.23 36.21 45.29
CA TYR A 732 -18.62 35.21 46.20
C TYR A 732 -17.19 35.60 46.60
N SER A 733 -17.05 36.67 47.36
CA SER A 733 -15.90 36.87 48.25
C SER A 733 -16.27 36.44 49.66
N LEU A 734 -16.23 35.13 49.91
CA LEU A 734 -15.96 34.67 51.27
C LEU A 734 -14.48 34.94 51.51
N GLU A 735 -14.18 35.74 52.53
CA GLU A 735 -12.83 35.89 53.08
C GLU A 735 -12.32 34.49 53.47
N VAL A 736 -11.59 33.84 52.56
CA VAL A 736 -10.90 32.60 52.90
C VAL A 736 -9.76 33.00 53.85
N PRO A 737 -9.70 32.45 55.08
CA PRO A 737 -8.63 32.77 56.01
C PRO A 737 -7.29 32.40 55.36
N SER A 738 -6.28 33.24 55.57
CA SER A 738 -4.91 33.02 55.12
C SER A 738 -4.49 31.57 55.38
N SER A 739 -4.11 30.84 54.33
CA SER A 739 -3.60 29.46 54.47
C SER A 739 -2.41 29.43 55.42
N ALA A 740 -2.38 28.47 56.36
CA ALA A 740 -1.38 28.40 57.43
C ALA A 740 0.07 28.20 56.94
N GLN A 741 0.29 27.82 55.68
CA GLN A 741 1.60 27.51 55.11
C GLN A 741 2.15 28.55 54.11
N VAL A 742 1.30 29.41 53.51
CA VAL A 742 1.71 30.43 52.53
C VAL A 742 1.00 31.74 52.82
N MET A 743 1.79 32.80 52.98
CA MET A 743 1.28 34.17 52.97
C MET A 743 1.37 34.70 51.54
N ASP A 744 0.30 34.55 50.76
CA ASP A 744 0.18 35.23 49.48
C ASP A 744 0.13 36.75 49.76
N GLY A 745 1.10 37.51 49.21
CA GLY A 745 1.10 38.98 49.27
C GLY A 745 -0.02 39.59 48.43
N SER A 746 -0.14 40.93 48.45
CA SER A 746 -1.13 41.64 47.61
C SER A 746 -0.85 41.55 46.10
N SER A 747 0.36 41.12 45.72
CA SER A 747 0.80 40.88 44.34
C SER A 747 0.63 39.41 43.95
N VAL A 748 0.31 39.17 42.68
CA VAL A 748 0.22 37.81 42.10
C VAL A 748 1.57 37.07 42.26
N ASN A 749 1.51 35.79 42.62
CA ASN A 749 2.69 34.94 42.67
C ASN A 749 3.22 34.64 41.25
N LEU A 750 4.32 35.29 40.89
CA LEU A 750 4.98 35.18 39.58
C LEU A 750 5.50 33.78 39.30
N ASP A 751 6.02 33.07 40.30
CA ASP A 751 6.61 31.74 40.12
C ASP A 751 5.59 30.71 39.61
N VAL A 752 4.32 30.89 39.99
CA VAL A 752 3.22 30.01 39.61
C VAL A 752 2.58 30.45 38.28
N THR A 753 2.31 31.74 38.15
CA THR A 753 1.43 32.26 37.08
C THR A 753 2.17 32.65 35.81
N ALA A 754 3.44 33.06 35.91
CA ALA A 754 4.24 33.48 34.75
C ALA A 754 4.46 32.37 33.69
N PRO A 755 4.85 31.13 34.05
CA PRO A 755 5.04 30.08 33.04
C PRO A 755 3.71 29.66 32.39
N ALA A 756 2.61 29.65 33.16
CA ALA A 756 1.27 29.35 32.64
C ALA A 756 0.81 30.40 31.61
N ALA A 757 0.97 31.68 31.94
CA ALA A 757 0.63 32.78 31.05
C ALA A 757 1.50 32.79 29.79
N THR A 758 2.81 32.52 29.92
CA THR A 758 3.75 32.47 28.81
C THR A 758 3.35 31.40 27.78
N VAL A 759 3.00 30.19 28.24
CA VAL A 759 2.59 29.12 27.32
C VAL A 759 1.20 29.37 26.73
N ALA A 760 0.26 29.94 27.50
CA ALA A 760 -1.05 30.34 26.98
C ALA A 760 -0.91 31.34 25.82
N LEU A 761 -0.06 32.37 25.97
CA LEU A 761 0.25 33.34 24.92
C LEU A 761 0.91 32.67 23.71
N ALA A 762 1.87 31.75 23.94
CA ALA A 762 2.54 31.02 22.87
C ALA A 762 1.56 30.24 21.98
N LEU A 763 0.61 29.54 22.60
CA LEU A 763 -0.38 28.73 21.88
C LEU A 763 -1.48 29.59 21.23
N MET A 764 -1.93 30.65 21.90
CA MET A 764 -2.93 31.59 21.35
C MET A 764 -2.42 32.26 20.06
N PHE A 765 -1.16 32.69 20.05
CA PHE A 765 -0.52 33.38 18.91
C PHE A 765 0.36 32.47 18.03
N LEU A 766 0.19 31.15 18.13
CA LEU A 766 0.97 30.17 17.38
C LEU A 766 0.88 30.38 15.86
N LYS A 767 2.05 30.57 15.20
CA LYS A 767 2.18 30.85 13.76
C LYS A 767 1.36 32.05 13.27
N THR A 768 1.22 33.08 14.10
CA THR A 768 0.50 34.32 13.72
C THR A 768 1.42 35.44 13.26
N GLU A 769 2.74 35.31 13.46
CA GLU A 769 3.75 36.35 13.14
C GLU A 769 3.46 37.72 13.82
N CYS A 770 2.78 37.72 14.96
CA CYS A 770 2.42 38.95 15.68
C CYS A 770 3.64 39.54 16.42
N GLU A 771 4.27 40.55 15.81
CA GLU A 771 5.44 41.23 16.40
C GLU A 771 5.13 41.95 17.71
N VAL A 772 3.92 42.49 17.88
CA VAL A 772 3.52 43.24 19.09
C VAL A 772 3.59 42.34 20.32
N VAL A 773 3.01 41.14 20.25
CA VAL A 773 3.03 40.18 21.37
C VAL A 773 4.41 39.59 21.54
N ALA A 774 5.10 39.25 20.44
CA ALA A 774 6.46 38.72 20.48
C ALA A 774 7.47 39.70 21.11
N SER A 775 7.30 41.02 20.92
CA SER A 775 8.14 42.05 21.52
C SER A 775 7.99 42.13 23.05
N ARG A 776 6.78 41.91 23.58
CA ARG A 776 6.52 41.88 25.04
C ARG A 776 7.04 40.61 25.72
N LEU A 777 7.34 39.57 24.94
CA LEU A 777 7.94 38.30 25.40
C LEU A 777 9.47 38.28 25.24
N SER A 778 10.10 39.41 24.91
CA SER A 778 11.55 39.47 24.73
C SER A 778 12.31 39.09 26.00
N VAL A 779 13.51 38.54 25.81
CA VAL A 779 14.45 38.31 26.91
C VAL A 779 14.86 39.67 27.49
N PRO A 780 14.95 39.82 28.82
CA PRO A 780 15.44 41.04 29.44
C PRO A 780 16.87 41.38 28.95
N ASP A 781 17.05 42.62 28.52
CA ASP A 781 18.29 43.17 27.95
C ASP A 781 19.05 44.06 28.94
N THR A 782 18.69 44.04 30.23
CA THR A 782 19.34 44.81 31.31
C THR A 782 19.72 43.90 32.46
N HIS A 783 20.83 44.20 33.15
CA HIS A 783 21.24 43.44 34.36
C HIS A 783 20.16 43.45 35.45
N TYR A 784 19.46 44.57 35.61
CA TYR A 784 18.35 44.69 36.55
C TYR A 784 17.18 43.77 36.17
N GLY A 785 16.76 43.77 34.89
CA GLY A 785 15.66 42.93 34.41
C GLY A 785 15.90 41.43 34.56
N LEU A 786 17.16 40.98 34.47
CA LEU A 786 17.53 39.58 34.68
C LEU A 786 17.38 39.12 36.14
N GLN A 787 17.39 40.04 37.11
CA GLN A 787 17.19 39.69 38.52
C GLN A 787 15.72 39.37 38.87
N PHE A 788 14.76 39.85 38.05
CA PHE A 788 13.33 39.66 38.29
C PHE A 788 12.73 38.44 37.57
N VAL A 789 13.51 37.76 36.73
CA VAL A 789 13.03 36.63 35.92
C VAL A 789 13.91 35.43 36.18
N ARG A 790 13.32 34.33 36.64
CA ARG A 790 14.03 33.06 36.79
C ARG A 790 14.56 32.57 35.43
N PRO A 791 15.81 32.08 35.35
CA PRO A 791 16.41 31.60 34.10
C PRO A 791 15.58 30.52 33.38
N ASP A 792 14.91 29.62 34.12
CA ASP A 792 14.05 28.58 33.54
C ASP A 792 12.83 29.17 32.80
N PHE A 793 12.33 30.33 33.23
CA PHE A 793 11.22 31.03 32.56
C PHE A 793 11.70 31.74 31.29
N ILE A 794 12.98 32.14 31.23
CA ILE A 794 13.58 32.71 30.02
C ILE A 794 13.55 31.68 28.89
N LEU A 795 13.85 30.41 29.19
CA LEU A 795 13.73 29.31 28.23
C LEU A 795 12.32 29.24 27.64
N LEU A 796 11.27 29.31 28.47
CA LEU A 796 9.87 29.31 28.02
C LEU A 796 9.52 30.56 27.21
N ARG A 797 10.04 31.73 27.57
CA ARG A 797 9.84 32.98 26.79
C ARG A 797 10.45 32.90 25.41
N VAL A 798 11.66 32.34 25.29
CA VAL A 798 12.31 32.13 23.98
C VAL A 798 11.50 31.17 23.12
N ILE A 799 11.03 30.05 23.68
CA ILE A 799 10.15 29.11 22.96
C ILE A 799 8.86 29.81 22.53
N ALA A 800 8.19 30.53 23.44
CA ALA A 800 6.94 31.24 23.16
C ALA A 800 7.11 32.25 22.02
N ARG A 801 8.15 33.08 22.09
CA ARG A 801 8.48 34.06 21.05
C ARG A 801 8.72 33.41 19.69
N ASN A 802 9.49 32.32 19.65
CA ASN A 802 9.79 31.62 18.39
C ASN A 802 8.56 30.87 17.83
N MET A 803 7.67 30.36 18.69
CA MET A 803 6.41 29.75 18.24
C MET A 803 5.44 30.76 17.62
N ILE A 804 5.50 32.02 18.05
CA ILE A 804 4.74 33.12 17.43
C ILE A 804 5.38 33.53 16.10
N LEU A 805 6.71 33.71 16.08
CA LEU A 805 7.54 34.05 14.92
C LEU A 805 8.09 32.79 14.22
N TRP A 806 7.18 31.91 13.80
CA TRP A 806 7.45 30.57 13.31
C TRP A 806 8.25 30.53 12.00
N ASP A 807 7.96 31.43 11.07
CA ASP A 807 8.54 31.39 9.73
C ASP A 807 10.00 31.87 9.70
N ARG A 808 10.42 32.57 10.76
CA ARG A 808 11.79 33.09 10.93
C ARG A 808 12.78 32.07 11.48
N ILE A 809 12.31 30.89 11.91
CA ILE A 809 13.18 29.85 12.48
C ILE A 809 14.02 29.23 11.37
N ASN A 810 15.35 29.28 11.51
CA ASN A 810 16.32 28.73 10.55
C ASN A 810 17.37 27.87 11.26
N PRO A 811 17.70 26.66 10.79
CA PRO A 811 18.71 25.79 11.39
C PRO A 811 20.12 26.28 11.06
N SER A 812 20.50 27.42 11.63
CA SER A 812 21.84 27.97 11.52
C SER A 812 22.33 28.49 12.87
N GLU A 813 23.64 28.37 13.10
CA GLU A 813 24.26 28.93 14.30
C GLU A 813 24.06 30.45 14.38
N ARG A 814 24.12 31.15 13.24
CA ARG A 814 23.84 32.60 13.15
C ARG A 814 22.44 32.94 13.68
N TRP A 815 21.44 32.10 13.42
CA TRP A 815 20.09 32.31 13.92
C TRP A 815 20.02 32.16 15.44
N ILE A 816 20.65 31.13 16.01
CA ILE A 816 20.70 30.96 17.48
C ILE A 816 21.40 32.16 18.13
N GLN A 817 22.54 32.60 17.57
CA GLN A 817 23.28 33.77 18.06
C GLN A 817 22.46 35.07 18.00
N SER A 818 21.51 35.19 17.08
CA SER A 818 20.62 36.36 16.97
C SER A 818 19.58 36.45 18.09
N GLN A 819 19.28 35.34 18.78
CA GLN A 819 18.34 35.30 19.90
C GLN A 819 18.97 35.76 21.23
N ILE A 820 20.30 35.89 21.26
CA ILE A 820 21.07 36.18 22.49
C ILE A 820 21.26 37.70 22.61
N PRO A 821 20.82 38.33 23.72
CA PRO A 821 21.06 39.75 23.98
C PRO A 821 22.55 40.08 24.10
N ASP A 822 22.94 41.31 23.75
CA ASP A 822 24.35 41.71 23.70
C ASP A 822 25.03 41.69 25.09
N ILE A 823 24.28 41.96 26.17
CA ILE A 823 24.78 41.82 27.55
C ILE A 823 25.30 40.41 27.84
N MET A 824 24.60 39.38 27.34
CA MET A 824 24.98 37.99 27.58
C MET A 824 26.14 37.57 26.71
N LYS A 825 26.24 38.10 25.48
CA LYS A 825 27.42 37.88 24.61
C LYS A 825 28.68 38.44 25.25
N GLU A 826 28.58 39.61 25.87
CA GLU A 826 29.71 40.22 26.59
C GLU A 826 30.09 39.40 27.83
N GLY A 827 29.11 38.94 28.61
CA GLY A 827 29.36 38.04 29.75
C GLY A 827 30.05 36.72 29.34
N VAL A 828 29.72 36.16 28.18
CA VAL A 828 30.39 34.96 27.65
C VAL A 828 31.84 35.25 27.23
N ARG A 829 32.12 36.41 26.62
CA ARG A 829 33.50 36.81 26.28
C ARG A 829 34.38 36.96 27.52
N ILE A 830 33.86 37.62 28.55
CA ILE A 830 34.56 37.79 29.84
C ILE A 830 34.89 36.44 30.48
N MET A 831 33.98 35.46 30.37
CA MET A 831 34.23 34.09 30.83
C MET A 831 35.37 33.40 30.04
N GLU A 832 35.44 33.58 28.72
CA GLU A 832 36.48 32.96 27.88
C GLU A 832 37.87 33.55 28.14
N ASP A 833 37.95 34.86 28.41
CA ASP A 833 39.20 35.58 28.59
C ASP A 833 39.90 35.30 29.94
N ASN A 834 39.23 34.60 30.88
CA ASN A 834 39.76 34.20 32.21
C ASN A 834 40.53 35.34 32.95
N SER A 835 40.11 36.60 32.81
CA SER A 835 40.68 37.69 33.61
C SER A 835 40.05 37.67 35.01
N ASP A 836 40.85 37.36 36.03
CA ASP A 836 40.44 37.33 37.45
C ASP A 836 40.02 38.72 38.01
N ASP A 837 40.10 39.79 37.20
CA ASP A 837 39.63 41.14 37.54
C ASP A 837 38.11 41.29 37.31
N ILE A 838 37.30 40.46 37.97
CA ILE A 838 35.84 40.58 37.91
C ILE A 838 35.41 41.67 38.91
N SER A 839 34.84 42.76 38.41
CA SER A 839 34.14 43.74 39.26
C SER A 839 33.05 43.02 40.07
N GLU A 840 33.11 43.10 41.40
CA GLU A 840 32.19 42.45 42.36
C GLU A 840 30.68 42.76 42.16
N ASN A 841 30.32 43.61 41.19
CA ASN A 841 28.97 44.11 40.96
C ASN A 841 28.18 43.36 39.85
N ILE A 842 28.77 42.42 39.10
CA ILE A 842 28.07 41.70 38.02
C ILE A 842 27.82 40.24 38.42
N ASN A 843 26.54 39.85 38.52
CA ASN A 843 26.16 38.46 38.76
C ASN A 843 26.36 37.62 37.48
N MET A 844 27.59 37.11 37.30
CA MET A 844 27.97 36.27 36.15
C MET A 844 27.21 34.93 36.11
N GLU A 845 26.84 34.36 37.26
CA GLU A 845 26.03 33.14 37.35
C GLU A 845 24.66 33.32 36.67
N ALA A 846 23.93 34.38 37.01
CA ALA A 846 22.63 34.67 36.40
C ALA A 846 22.73 34.90 34.88
N ILE A 847 23.80 35.55 34.41
CA ILE A 847 24.02 35.82 32.98
C ILE A 847 24.29 34.51 32.22
N ILE A 848 25.19 33.67 32.73
CA ILE A 848 25.60 32.44 32.06
C ILE A 848 24.48 31.37 32.12
N GLN A 849 23.75 31.29 33.24
CA GLN A 849 22.58 30.43 33.35
C GLN A 849 21.44 30.86 32.41
N SER A 850 21.24 32.18 32.24
CA SER A 850 20.29 32.71 31.25
C SER A 850 20.73 32.40 29.82
N PHE A 851 22.03 32.53 29.52
CA PHE A 851 22.60 32.16 28.21
C PHE A 851 22.33 30.68 27.88
N ALA A 852 22.60 29.76 28.81
CA ALA A 852 22.35 28.33 28.61
C ALA A 852 20.87 28.03 28.32
N ASN A 853 19.96 28.66 29.08
CA ASN A 853 18.52 28.52 28.92
C ASN A 853 17.97 29.12 27.60
N ILE A 854 18.54 30.23 27.12
CA ILE A 854 18.19 30.81 25.81
C ILE A 854 18.59 29.90 24.66
N VAL A 855 19.84 29.41 24.68
CA VAL A 855 20.34 28.48 23.66
C VAL A 855 19.49 27.21 23.66
N CYS A 856 19.18 26.68 24.84
CA CYS A 856 18.32 25.51 25.01
C CYS A 856 16.90 25.74 24.45
N GLY A 857 16.28 26.88 24.76
CA GLY A 857 14.96 27.26 24.21
C GLY A 857 14.97 27.43 22.69
N ALA A 858 16.05 27.95 22.12
CA ALA A 858 16.26 28.05 20.68
C ALA A 858 16.40 26.66 20.03
N CYS A 859 17.15 25.74 20.64
CA CYS A 859 17.27 24.35 20.21
C CYS A 859 15.91 23.64 20.17
N LEU A 860 15.08 23.81 21.21
CA LEU A 860 13.72 23.23 21.22
C LEU A 860 12.82 23.84 20.15
N SER A 861 12.94 25.14 19.91
CA SER A 861 12.19 25.82 18.84
C SER A 861 12.54 25.25 17.45
N ILE A 862 13.82 24.98 17.18
CA ILE A 862 14.27 24.30 15.95
C ILE A 862 13.71 22.87 15.90
N GLY A 863 13.78 22.12 17.01
CA GLY A 863 13.24 20.77 17.12
C GLY A 863 11.74 20.70 16.80
N LEU A 864 10.95 21.65 17.29
CA LEU A 864 9.52 21.75 17.01
C LEU A 864 9.26 22.15 15.55
N ARG A 865 10.04 23.07 14.97
CA ARG A 865 9.89 23.54 13.58
C ARG A 865 10.13 22.46 12.55
N TYR A 866 11.14 21.63 12.80
CA TYR A 866 11.65 20.61 11.89
C TYR A 866 11.27 19.19 12.34
N ALA A 867 10.28 19.05 13.22
CA ALA A 867 9.84 17.75 13.74
C ALA A 867 9.47 16.80 12.59
N GLY A 868 10.10 15.63 12.56
CA GLY A 868 9.86 14.61 11.55
C GLY A 868 10.27 14.98 10.12
N THR A 869 11.08 16.02 9.90
CA THR A 869 11.47 16.45 8.54
C THR A 869 12.75 15.79 8.01
N GLU A 870 13.55 15.15 8.87
CA GLU A 870 14.88 14.62 8.49
C GLU A 870 15.81 15.69 7.88
N ASN A 871 15.67 16.95 8.30
CA ASN A 871 16.54 18.02 7.81
C ASN A 871 17.98 17.84 8.33
N ALA A 872 18.94 17.75 7.40
CA ALA A 872 20.35 17.50 7.71
C ALA A 872 21.01 18.64 8.49
N ASP A 873 20.74 19.90 8.12
CA ASP A 873 21.33 21.08 8.77
C ASP A 873 20.86 21.20 10.22
N ALA A 874 19.56 21.00 10.47
CA ALA A 874 18.98 20.98 11.81
C ALA A 874 19.56 19.84 12.66
N GLN A 875 19.76 18.66 12.05
CA GLN A 875 20.34 17.51 12.72
C GLN A 875 21.80 17.76 13.13
N GLU A 876 22.63 18.30 12.24
CA GLU A 876 24.04 18.59 12.52
C GLU A 876 24.19 19.64 13.63
N LEU A 877 23.41 20.73 13.55
CA LEU A 877 23.42 21.81 14.53
C LEU A 877 22.99 21.33 15.93
N LEU A 878 21.87 20.59 16.03
CA LEU A 878 21.40 20.08 17.32
C LEU A 878 22.35 19.01 17.88
N TYR A 879 23.00 18.22 17.02
CA TYR A 879 24.03 17.27 17.44
C TYR A 879 25.26 18.01 18.00
N SER A 880 25.72 19.09 17.36
CA SER A 880 26.86 19.87 17.86
C SER A 880 26.58 20.47 19.23
N TYR A 881 25.40 21.05 19.45
CA TYR A 881 24.98 21.56 20.76
C TYR A 881 24.79 20.44 21.81
N SER A 882 24.34 19.25 21.41
CA SER A 882 24.24 18.11 22.32
C SER A 882 25.61 17.66 22.82
N ILE A 883 26.59 17.59 21.92
CA ILE A 883 27.98 17.26 22.27
C ILE A 883 28.61 18.38 23.12
N TYR A 884 28.28 19.63 22.83
CA TYR A 884 28.72 20.78 23.60
C TYR A 884 28.28 20.72 25.08
N PHE A 885 26.98 20.58 25.34
CA PHE A 885 26.49 20.43 26.73
C PHE A 885 27.03 19.16 27.40
N LEU A 886 27.21 18.08 26.64
CA LEU A 886 27.82 16.86 27.17
C LEU A 886 29.28 17.09 27.61
N ASN A 887 30.08 17.80 26.80
CA ASN A 887 31.48 18.08 27.09
C ASN A 887 31.66 19.01 28.32
N GLU A 888 30.73 19.93 28.57
CA GLU A 888 30.72 20.76 29.79
C GLU A 888 30.39 19.94 31.05
N ILE A 889 29.56 18.90 30.95
CA ILE A 889 29.27 18.00 32.08
C ILE A 889 30.43 17.02 32.31
N LYS A 890 30.94 16.43 31.23
CA LYS A 890 32.06 15.48 31.24
C LYS A 890 32.79 15.57 29.91
N PRO A 891 34.10 15.87 29.89
CA PRO A 891 34.85 15.95 28.64
C PRO A 891 34.98 14.56 28.02
N VAL A 892 34.24 14.30 26.94
CA VAL A 892 34.24 12.99 26.24
C VAL A 892 35.03 13.06 24.92
N ALA A 893 34.99 14.20 24.23
CA ALA A 893 35.67 14.38 22.95
C ALA A 893 36.51 15.66 22.91
N SER A 894 37.75 15.57 22.40
CA SER A 894 38.53 16.73 21.96
C SER A 894 37.87 17.28 20.69
N SER A 895 36.98 18.27 20.81
CA SER A 895 36.36 18.89 19.64
C SER A 895 37.45 19.47 18.71
N SER A 896 37.39 19.13 17.42
CA SER A 896 38.22 19.80 16.41
C SER A 896 37.63 21.19 16.15
N GLY A 897 38.35 22.23 16.57
CA GLY A 897 37.97 23.63 16.41
C GLY A 897 37.10 24.18 17.55
N ALA A 898 37.47 25.35 18.08
CA ALA A 898 36.69 26.11 19.04
C ALA A 898 35.46 26.75 18.33
N ARG A 899 34.35 26.00 18.20
CA ARG A 899 33.08 26.53 17.68
C ARG A 899 32.18 27.11 18.78
N HIS A 900 32.32 26.68 20.04
CA HIS A 900 31.42 27.06 21.13
C HIS A 900 32.22 27.45 22.40
N PRO A 901 31.66 28.32 23.27
CA PRO A 901 32.39 28.89 24.40
C PRO A 901 32.58 27.90 25.54
N LYS A 902 33.77 27.82 26.15
CA LYS A 902 34.09 26.83 27.19
C LYS A 902 33.96 27.42 28.59
N GLY A 903 33.59 26.58 29.58
CA GLY A 903 33.65 26.94 31.00
C GLY A 903 32.32 27.26 31.67
N LEU A 904 31.20 26.84 31.08
CA LEU A 904 29.86 27.02 31.66
C LEU A 904 29.72 26.27 32.98
N SER A 905 30.36 25.11 33.10
CA SER A 905 30.40 24.30 34.33
C SER A 905 30.92 25.03 35.57
N LYS A 906 31.62 26.17 35.42
CA LYS A 906 32.07 27.01 36.54
C LYS A 906 30.92 27.80 37.18
N TYR A 907 29.92 28.18 36.39
CA TYR A 907 28.86 29.13 36.78
C TYR A 907 27.46 28.55 36.70
N VAL A 908 27.27 27.43 36.00
CA VAL A 908 25.96 26.75 35.85
C VAL A 908 25.97 25.45 36.62
N ASP A 909 24.92 25.21 37.38
CA ASP A 909 24.75 23.97 38.11
C ASP A 909 24.59 22.78 37.15
N ARG A 910 25.08 21.62 37.60
CA ARG A 910 25.04 20.40 36.80
C ARG A 910 23.61 19.96 36.45
N ALA A 911 22.61 20.28 37.28
CA ALA A 911 21.22 19.88 37.00
C ALA A 911 20.61 20.70 35.86
N THR A 912 20.88 22.01 35.79
CA THR A 912 20.50 22.85 34.63
C THR A 912 21.22 22.39 33.36
N LEU A 913 22.51 22.03 33.43
CA LEU A 913 23.23 21.49 32.26
C LEU A 913 22.65 20.15 31.77
N GLU A 914 22.29 19.23 32.68
CA GLU A 914 21.61 17.97 32.31
C GLU A 914 20.21 18.21 31.73
N THR A 915 19.50 19.25 32.19
CA THR A 915 18.21 19.67 31.62
C THR A 915 18.40 20.22 30.21
N CYS A 916 19.39 21.09 29.99
CA CYS A 916 19.75 21.61 28.67
C CYS A 916 20.12 20.49 27.69
N LEU A 917 20.91 19.52 28.16
CA LEU A 917 21.23 18.33 27.39
C LEU A 917 19.96 17.53 27.06
N SER A 918 19.09 17.27 28.05
CA SER A 918 17.84 16.52 27.89
C SER A 918 16.88 17.15 26.87
N VAL A 919 16.73 18.48 26.89
CA VAL A 919 15.90 19.21 25.91
C VAL A 919 16.54 19.19 24.52
N THR A 920 17.86 19.37 24.42
CA THR A 920 18.57 19.36 23.12
C THR A 920 18.51 17.98 22.47
N ILE A 921 18.67 16.89 23.22
CA ILE A 921 18.54 15.53 22.66
C ILE A 921 17.10 15.20 22.24
N LEU A 922 16.08 15.69 22.98
CA LEU A 922 14.69 15.52 22.57
C LEU A 922 14.42 16.29 21.28
N SER A 923 14.98 17.48 21.15
CA SER A 923 14.91 18.30 19.94
C SER A 923 15.57 17.60 18.75
N LEU A 924 16.74 17.00 18.95
CA LEU A 924 17.44 16.21 17.93
C LEU A 924 16.62 14.98 17.52
N SER A 925 16.04 14.27 18.48
CA SER A 925 15.16 13.12 18.22
C SER A 925 13.83 13.49 17.57
N LEU A 926 13.30 14.70 17.82
CA LEU A 926 12.12 15.22 17.13
C LEU A 926 12.39 15.39 15.63
N VAL A 927 13.51 16.02 15.26
CA VAL A 927 13.88 16.23 13.83
C VAL A 927 14.04 14.90 13.12
N MET A 928 14.69 13.93 13.77
CA MET A 928 14.98 12.61 13.22
C MET A 928 13.91 11.57 13.56
N ALA A 929 12.70 11.99 13.95
CA ALA A 929 11.67 11.09 14.45
C ALA A 929 11.26 10.03 13.40
N GLY A 930 11.28 8.77 13.81
CA GLY A 930 10.97 7.61 12.98
C GLY A 930 12.08 7.16 12.02
N THR A 931 13.18 7.92 11.85
CA THR A 931 14.23 7.60 10.86
C THR A 931 15.16 6.46 11.32
N GLY A 932 15.36 6.30 12.62
CA GLY A 932 16.35 5.38 13.18
C GLY A 932 17.80 5.83 12.97
N HIS A 933 18.09 7.13 12.81
CA HIS A 933 19.44 7.66 12.53
C HIS A 933 20.54 7.13 13.48
N LEU A 934 21.60 6.54 12.90
CA LEU A 934 22.57 5.73 13.64
C LEU A 934 23.46 6.56 14.59
N GLU A 935 23.97 7.71 14.15
CA GLU A 935 24.85 8.53 15.00
C GLU A 935 24.12 9.14 16.19
N THR A 936 22.86 9.56 15.98
CA THR A 936 21.97 9.98 17.06
C THR A 936 21.71 8.83 18.03
N PHE A 937 21.45 7.62 17.51
CA PHE A 937 21.24 6.44 18.36
C PHE A 937 22.47 6.07 19.19
N LYS A 938 23.68 6.17 18.63
CA LYS A 938 24.94 5.93 19.38
C LYS A 938 25.08 6.90 20.56
N LEU A 939 24.77 8.19 20.36
CA LEU A 939 24.77 9.20 21.41
C LEU A 939 23.74 8.86 22.50
N LEU A 940 22.49 8.57 22.12
CA LEU A 940 21.44 8.20 23.08
C LEU A 940 21.79 6.93 23.86
N ARG A 941 22.38 5.94 23.21
CA ARG A 941 22.88 4.72 23.86
C ARG A 941 23.95 5.04 24.90
N TYR A 942 24.89 5.92 24.56
CA TYR A 942 25.90 6.40 25.51
C TYR A 942 25.25 7.10 26.71
N LEU A 943 24.32 8.04 26.47
CA LEU A 943 23.65 8.77 27.54
C LEU A 943 22.83 7.86 28.46
N ARG A 944 22.18 6.83 27.91
CA ARG A 944 21.46 5.80 28.69
C ARG A 944 22.38 4.92 29.54
N SER A 945 23.65 4.78 29.15
CA SER A 945 24.63 4.00 29.91
C SER A 945 25.20 4.76 31.12
N ARG A 946 25.06 6.10 31.15
CA ARG A 946 25.48 6.93 32.27
C ARG A 946 24.60 6.62 33.48
N ILE A 947 25.17 5.99 34.49
CA ILE A 947 24.59 5.87 35.84
C ILE A 947 25.57 6.57 36.76
N ASP A 948 25.08 7.59 37.46
CA ASP A 948 25.90 8.36 38.39
C ASP A 948 25.57 7.93 39.82
N LEU A 949 26.54 7.32 40.50
CA LEU A 949 26.43 6.93 41.91
C LEU A 949 26.30 8.16 42.84
N HIS A 950 26.71 9.35 42.37
CA HIS A 950 26.57 10.60 43.10
C HIS A 950 25.18 11.26 42.92
N GLY A 951 24.24 10.60 42.23
CA GLY A 951 22.85 11.03 42.13
C GLY A 951 22.59 12.27 41.26
N HIS A 952 23.56 12.69 40.44
CA HIS A 952 23.39 13.85 39.55
C HIS A 952 22.42 13.58 38.39
N THR A 953 22.35 12.34 37.90
CA THR A 953 21.35 11.92 36.89
C THR A 953 20.04 11.57 37.59
N LYS A 954 19.00 12.39 37.38
CA LYS A 954 17.67 12.22 37.98
C LYS A 954 16.75 11.36 37.08
N TYR A 955 15.62 10.93 37.64
CA TYR A 955 14.57 10.19 36.92
C TYR A 955 14.16 10.86 35.60
N GLY A 956 13.92 12.18 35.63
CA GLY A 956 13.54 12.98 34.47
C GLY A 956 14.52 12.93 33.30
N ASN A 957 15.83 12.84 33.58
CA ASN A 957 16.85 12.72 32.53
C ASN A 957 16.75 11.35 31.84
N HIS A 958 16.50 10.28 32.61
CA HIS A 958 16.25 8.95 32.05
C HIS A 958 14.96 8.90 31.23
N MET A 959 13.91 9.62 31.66
CA MET A 959 12.67 9.78 30.91
C MET A 959 12.92 10.48 29.57
N ALA A 960 13.65 11.59 29.56
CA ALA A 960 14.00 12.31 28.34
C ALA A 960 14.81 11.44 27.36
N VAL A 961 15.83 10.72 27.84
CA VAL A 961 16.63 9.80 27.01
C VAL A 961 15.77 8.65 26.48
N SER A 962 14.87 8.08 27.31
CA SER A 962 13.97 7.01 26.87
C SER A 962 13.00 7.49 25.80
N MET A 963 12.35 8.63 26.01
CA MET A 963 11.49 9.28 25.01
C MET A 963 12.25 9.57 23.72
N ALA A 964 13.47 10.09 23.81
CA ALA A 964 14.32 10.39 22.66
C ALA A 964 14.66 9.12 21.84
N ILE A 965 14.93 7.98 22.49
CA ILE A 965 15.12 6.68 21.81
C ILE A 965 13.81 6.23 21.15
N GLY A 966 12.68 6.35 21.86
CA GLY A 966 11.36 5.99 21.34
C GLY A 966 10.96 6.81 20.12
N PHE A 967 11.20 8.13 20.14
CA PHE A 967 10.92 9.04 19.03
C PHE A 967 11.77 8.74 17.80
N LEU A 968 13.04 8.38 17.98
CA LEU A 968 13.92 8.01 16.89
C LEU A 968 13.40 6.77 16.12
N PHE A 969 12.74 5.86 16.82
CA PHE A 969 12.14 4.63 16.27
C PHE A 969 10.61 4.60 16.39
N LEU A 970 9.97 5.75 16.28
CA LEU A 970 8.54 5.92 16.52
C LEU A 970 7.69 4.94 15.67
N GLY A 971 6.88 4.11 16.32
CA GLY A 971 6.09 3.05 15.69
C GLY A 971 6.91 2.03 14.88
N GLY A 972 8.12 1.70 15.34
CA GLY A 972 9.08 0.87 14.60
C GLY A 972 9.61 1.55 13.33
N GLY A 973 9.51 2.88 13.27
CA GLY A 973 9.78 3.72 12.10
C GLY A 973 8.54 4.00 11.22
N ARG A 974 7.38 3.38 11.48
CA ARG A 974 6.18 3.63 10.66
C ARG A 974 5.57 5.02 10.86
N CYS A 975 5.84 5.62 12.03
CA CYS A 975 5.28 6.90 12.43
C CYS A 975 6.36 7.97 12.54
N THR A 976 5.94 9.22 12.45
CA THR A 976 6.77 10.41 12.61
C THR A 976 5.87 11.56 13.08
N PHE A 977 6.43 12.73 13.40
CA PHE A 977 5.65 13.86 13.91
C PHE A 977 5.20 14.79 12.80
N ALA A 978 4.05 15.43 13.01
CA ALA A 978 3.50 16.47 12.15
C ALA A 978 3.72 17.85 12.76
N THR A 979 3.82 18.88 11.91
CA THR A 979 4.03 20.28 12.31
C THR A 979 2.76 21.12 12.25
N ASN A 980 1.58 20.50 12.31
CA ASN A 980 0.28 21.17 12.32
C ASN A 980 0.14 22.00 13.63
N LYS A 981 -0.68 23.06 13.66
CA LYS A 981 -0.87 23.89 14.87
C LYS A 981 -1.24 23.04 16.09
N GLY A 982 -2.18 22.12 15.92
CA GLY A 982 -2.60 21.15 16.94
C GLY A 982 -1.51 20.16 17.35
N SER A 983 -0.63 19.75 16.43
CA SER A 983 0.45 18.81 16.71
C SER A 983 1.57 19.48 17.50
N ILE A 984 1.97 20.69 17.11
CA ILE A 984 2.99 21.48 17.82
C ILE A 984 2.54 21.81 19.25
N ALA A 985 1.28 22.20 19.43
CA ALA A 985 0.74 22.49 20.76
C ALA A 985 0.87 21.29 21.70
N VAL A 986 0.54 20.11 21.20
CA VAL A 986 0.61 18.87 21.99
C VAL A 986 2.05 18.40 22.18
N LEU A 987 2.94 18.59 21.20
CA LEU A 987 4.37 18.33 21.38
C LEU A 987 4.98 19.23 22.46
N LEU A 988 4.62 20.52 22.51
CA LEU A 988 5.04 21.42 23.57
C LEU A 988 4.56 20.93 24.94
N ILE A 989 3.30 20.49 25.04
CA ILE A 989 2.74 19.93 26.27
C ILE A 989 3.54 18.69 26.70
N SER A 990 3.80 17.75 25.79
CA SER A 990 4.54 16.52 26.12
C SER A 990 6.03 16.75 26.39
N LEU A 991 6.62 17.81 25.85
CA LEU A 991 8.05 18.13 25.96
C LEU A 991 8.32 19.34 26.84
N TYR A 992 7.35 19.70 27.69
CA TYR A 992 7.52 20.78 28.65
C TYR A 992 8.87 20.65 29.38
N PRO A 993 9.74 21.67 29.36
CA PRO A 993 11.18 21.53 29.64
C PRO A 993 11.54 21.34 31.12
N VAL A 994 10.54 21.13 32.00
CA VAL A 994 10.71 20.82 33.42
C VAL A 994 10.45 19.34 33.65
N PHE A 995 11.50 18.57 33.97
CA PHE A 995 11.41 17.12 34.17
C PHE A 995 11.29 16.72 35.65
N PRO A 996 10.58 15.61 35.96
CA PRO A 996 10.39 15.14 37.33
C PRO A 996 11.70 14.66 37.96
N THR A 997 11.89 14.95 39.25
CA THR A 997 13.09 14.55 39.99
C THR A 997 13.04 13.09 40.44
N LYS A 998 11.85 12.61 40.82
CA LYS A 998 11.56 11.24 41.27
C LYS A 998 10.38 10.65 40.49
N PRO A 999 10.17 9.31 40.48
CA PRO A 999 9.06 8.68 39.76
C PRO A 999 7.67 9.15 40.19
N ASN A 1000 7.44 9.52 41.46
CA ASN A 1000 6.15 10.05 41.93
C ASN A 1000 6.05 11.59 41.85
N ASP A 1001 7.09 12.27 41.36
CA ASP A 1001 7.12 13.73 41.30
C ASP A 1001 6.22 14.24 40.18
N ASN A 1002 5.13 14.90 40.58
CA ASN A 1002 4.18 15.55 39.67
C ASN A 1002 4.04 17.04 39.99
N ASN A 1003 4.96 17.67 40.71
CA ASN A 1003 4.75 18.98 41.33
C ASN A 1003 4.51 20.12 40.31
N THR A 1004 5.23 20.12 39.21
CA THR A 1004 5.19 21.21 38.21
C THR A 1004 4.42 20.84 36.94
N HIS A 1005 4.48 19.58 36.54
CA HIS A 1005 3.86 19.08 35.32
C HIS A 1005 3.41 17.63 35.53
N LEU A 1006 2.15 17.33 35.17
CA LEU A 1006 1.60 15.99 35.35
C LEU A 1006 2.25 15.01 34.37
N GLN A 1007 2.81 13.90 34.87
CA GLN A 1007 3.53 12.94 34.03
C GLN A 1007 2.65 12.29 32.94
N ALA A 1008 1.34 12.17 33.15
CA ALA A 1008 0.41 11.69 32.13
C ALA A 1008 0.46 12.51 30.82
N PHE A 1009 0.70 13.83 30.90
CA PHE A 1009 0.74 14.73 29.74
C PHE A 1009 1.91 14.42 28.78
N ARG A 1010 2.94 13.72 29.27
CA ARG A 1010 4.08 13.27 28.46
C ARG A 1010 3.68 12.28 27.37
N HIS A 1011 2.54 11.58 27.47
CA HIS A 1011 2.07 10.66 26.43
C HIS A 1011 1.23 11.32 25.34
N LEU A 1012 0.92 12.62 25.47
CA LEU A 1012 0.08 13.31 24.48
C LEU A 1012 0.75 13.45 23.11
N TYR A 1013 2.09 13.26 22.99
CA TYR A 1013 2.82 13.27 21.71
C TYR A 1013 2.17 12.36 20.65
N VAL A 1014 1.44 11.32 21.09
CA VAL A 1014 0.66 10.41 20.23
C VAL A 1014 -0.30 11.18 19.32
N LEU A 1015 -0.94 12.25 19.82
CA LEU A 1015 -1.87 13.08 19.04
C LEU A 1015 -1.18 13.95 17.98
N ALA A 1016 0.15 14.06 18.04
CA ALA A 1016 0.98 14.74 17.05
C ALA A 1016 1.64 13.76 16.05
N THR A 1017 1.41 12.46 16.22
CA THR A 1017 1.99 11.44 15.33
C THR A 1017 1.15 11.27 14.07
N GLU A 1018 1.85 11.14 12.95
CA GLU A 1018 1.30 10.74 11.68
C GLU A 1018 2.10 9.55 11.17
N ALA A 1019 1.43 8.52 10.68
CA ALA A 1019 2.11 7.56 9.84
C ALA A 1019 2.38 8.24 8.49
N ARG A 1020 3.62 8.28 8.04
CA ARG A 1020 4.00 8.77 6.69
C ARG A 1020 4.80 7.72 5.95
N TYR A 1021 4.72 6.50 6.45
CA TYR A 1021 5.50 5.37 5.98
C TYR A 1021 4.90 4.81 4.70
N VAL A 1022 5.77 4.59 3.71
CA VAL A 1022 5.43 3.92 2.46
C VAL A 1022 6.27 2.67 2.30
N GLN A 1023 5.58 1.55 2.14
CA GLN A 1023 6.14 0.26 1.71
C GLN A 1023 5.72 -0.04 0.29
N ALA A 1024 6.58 -0.74 -0.44
CA ALA A 1024 6.24 -1.22 -1.77
C ALA A 1024 6.05 -2.74 -1.74
N ILE A 1025 4.99 -3.22 -2.38
CA ILE A 1025 4.68 -4.65 -2.50
C ILE A 1025 4.72 -5.01 -3.97
N ASP A 1026 5.52 -6.03 -4.28
CA ASP A 1026 5.55 -6.62 -5.61
C ASP A 1026 4.28 -7.45 -5.85
N VAL A 1027 3.53 -7.11 -6.90
CA VAL A 1027 2.22 -7.71 -7.18
C VAL A 1027 2.32 -9.20 -7.48
N ASP A 1028 3.37 -9.62 -8.19
CA ASP A 1028 3.52 -11.01 -8.62
C ASP A 1028 3.86 -11.94 -7.44
N THR A 1029 4.65 -11.45 -6.47
CA THR A 1029 5.12 -12.25 -5.32
C THR A 1029 4.34 -11.99 -4.02
N GLY A 1030 3.62 -10.87 -3.92
CA GLY A 1030 2.94 -10.43 -2.71
C GLY A 1030 3.90 -10.07 -1.56
N ARG A 1031 5.19 -9.86 -1.84
CA ARG A 1031 6.23 -9.58 -0.83
C ARG A 1031 6.63 -8.11 -0.83
N ASP A 1032 7.04 -7.62 0.33
CA ASP A 1032 7.61 -6.28 0.49
C ASP A 1032 8.97 -6.19 -0.23
N VAL A 1033 9.23 -5.09 -0.96
CA VAL A 1033 10.44 -4.91 -1.78
C VAL A 1033 11.04 -3.49 -1.67
N TYR A 1034 12.34 -3.38 -1.94
CA TYR A 1034 13.04 -2.09 -2.06
C TYR A 1034 12.80 -1.46 -3.42
N ILE A 1035 12.45 -0.17 -3.45
CA ILE A 1035 12.23 0.58 -4.69
C ILE A 1035 12.73 2.00 -4.52
N PRO A 1036 13.52 2.53 -5.47
CA PRO A 1036 13.87 3.94 -5.47
C PRO A 1036 12.67 4.78 -5.91
N LEU A 1037 12.26 5.70 -5.04
CA LEU A 1037 11.26 6.72 -5.27
C LEU A 1037 11.93 8.07 -5.47
N GLU A 1038 11.45 8.82 -6.44
CA GLU A 1038 11.77 10.23 -6.61
C GLU A 1038 10.63 11.08 -6.04
N ILE A 1039 10.97 11.97 -5.11
CA ILE A 1039 10.01 12.77 -4.34
C ILE A 1039 10.26 14.24 -4.67
N THR A 1040 9.20 14.94 -5.09
CA THR A 1040 9.24 16.37 -5.41
C THR A 1040 8.45 17.17 -4.37
N ILE A 1041 9.13 18.10 -3.70
CA ILE A 1041 8.55 19.05 -2.74
C ILE A 1041 8.25 20.37 -3.45
N ARG A 1042 7.10 20.97 -3.16
CA ARG A 1042 6.70 22.27 -3.73
C ARG A 1042 7.62 23.40 -3.28
N GLU A 1043 7.69 24.45 -4.09
CA GLU A 1043 8.27 25.72 -3.68
C GLU A 1043 7.49 26.31 -2.48
N THR A 1044 8.24 26.73 -1.46
CA THR A 1044 7.73 27.41 -0.26
C THR A 1044 8.43 28.77 -0.14
N ALA A 1045 7.93 29.67 0.72
CA ALA A 1045 8.53 30.99 0.91
C ALA A 1045 10.03 30.96 1.25
N ASN A 1046 10.50 29.87 1.86
CA ASN A 1046 11.89 29.72 2.33
C ASN A 1046 12.74 28.79 1.44
N HIS A 1047 12.14 27.97 0.58
CA HIS A 1047 12.86 26.96 -0.21
C HIS A 1047 12.27 26.82 -1.62
N LEU A 1048 13.17 26.74 -2.61
CA LEU A 1048 12.82 26.44 -4.00
C LEU A 1048 12.25 25.01 -4.14
N GLU A 1049 11.61 24.73 -5.27
CA GLU A 1049 11.18 23.37 -5.63
C GLU A 1049 12.40 22.44 -5.66
N THR A 1050 12.34 21.34 -4.91
CA THR A 1050 13.43 20.38 -4.76
C THR A 1050 12.96 18.96 -5.02
N THR A 1051 13.83 18.18 -5.67
CA THR A 1051 13.59 16.77 -5.96
C THR A 1051 14.72 15.94 -5.39
N TYR A 1052 14.40 14.87 -4.68
CA TYR A 1052 15.39 13.95 -4.11
C TYR A 1052 14.90 12.51 -4.15
N CYS A 1053 15.85 11.57 -4.11
CA CYS A 1053 15.55 10.14 -4.15
C CYS A 1053 15.55 9.52 -2.74
N ARG A 1054 14.62 8.59 -2.52
CA ARG A 1054 14.55 7.72 -1.34
C ARG A 1054 14.31 6.28 -1.78
N VAL A 1055 14.58 5.32 -0.91
CA VAL A 1055 14.35 3.90 -1.19
C VAL A 1055 13.32 3.37 -0.22
N THR A 1056 12.26 2.74 -0.70
CA THR A 1056 11.26 2.09 0.15
C THR A 1056 11.88 0.91 0.90
N PRO A 1057 11.45 0.61 2.14
CA PRO A 1057 10.48 1.37 2.89
C PRO A 1057 11.02 2.67 3.51
N CYS A 1058 10.31 3.78 3.32
CA CYS A 1058 10.75 5.12 3.74
C CYS A 1058 9.62 5.97 4.31
N ILE A 1059 9.97 7.11 4.90
CA ILE A 1059 9.03 8.11 5.42
C ILE A 1059 8.90 9.22 4.37
N LEU A 1060 7.66 9.54 4.00
CA LEU A 1060 7.34 10.67 3.13
C LEU A 1060 7.29 11.99 3.92
N PRO A 1061 7.52 13.13 3.24
CA PRO A 1061 7.31 14.45 3.82
C PRO A 1061 5.82 14.71 4.11
N GLU A 1062 5.52 15.83 4.77
CA GLU A 1062 4.12 16.24 5.04
C GLU A 1062 3.33 16.42 3.74
N ARG A 1063 2.04 16.09 3.78
CA ARG A 1063 1.12 16.18 2.62
C ARG A 1063 0.95 17.63 2.13
N SER A 1064 1.06 18.58 3.04
CA SER A 1064 0.99 20.02 2.79
C SER A 1064 2.12 20.55 1.90
N ILE A 1065 3.25 19.83 1.77
CA ILE A 1065 4.42 20.25 0.97
C ILE A 1065 4.73 19.31 -0.20
N LEU A 1066 4.17 18.11 -0.22
CA LEU A 1066 4.44 17.10 -1.24
C LEU A 1066 3.67 17.38 -2.53
N LYS A 1067 4.37 17.35 -3.68
CA LYS A 1067 3.80 17.63 -5.01
C LYS A 1067 3.68 16.38 -5.89
N ARG A 1068 4.74 15.57 -5.94
CA ARG A 1068 4.82 14.37 -6.81
C ARG A 1068 5.64 13.28 -6.14
N VAL A 1069 5.22 12.04 -6.33
CA VAL A 1069 6.01 10.83 -6.02
C VAL A 1069 6.05 9.97 -7.27
N GLN A 1070 7.25 9.58 -7.69
CA GLN A 1070 7.49 8.76 -8.86
C GLN A 1070 8.27 7.49 -8.50
N VAL A 1071 7.81 6.33 -8.99
CA VAL A 1071 8.59 5.09 -8.95
C VAL A 1071 9.65 5.14 -10.04
N CYS A 1072 10.92 5.12 -9.64
CA CYS A 1072 12.05 5.23 -10.55
C CYS A 1072 12.82 3.92 -10.66
N GLY A 1073 13.64 3.82 -11.71
CA GLY A 1073 14.58 2.72 -11.92
C GLY A 1073 14.16 1.72 -13.02
N PRO A 1074 15.13 0.98 -13.58
CA PRO A 1074 14.91 0.14 -14.75
C PRO A 1074 14.17 -1.18 -14.45
N ARG A 1075 14.04 -1.57 -13.18
CA ARG A 1075 13.61 -2.92 -12.77
C ARG A 1075 12.10 -3.06 -12.53
N TYR A 1076 11.44 -1.96 -12.24
CA TYR A 1076 10.00 -1.90 -11.98
C TYR A 1076 9.36 -0.98 -13.00
N TRP A 1077 8.07 -1.16 -13.25
CA TRP A 1077 7.33 -0.25 -14.11
C TRP A 1077 7.16 1.11 -13.43
N PRO A 1078 7.37 2.23 -14.15
CA PRO A 1078 7.22 3.55 -13.57
C PRO A 1078 5.76 3.83 -13.25
N GLN A 1079 5.56 4.56 -12.16
CA GLN A 1079 4.26 5.06 -11.72
C GLN A 1079 4.44 6.50 -11.26
N ASP A 1080 3.62 7.39 -11.81
CA ASP A 1080 3.60 8.82 -11.49
C ASP A 1080 2.37 9.16 -10.68
N ILE A 1081 2.58 9.61 -9.44
CA ILE A 1081 1.53 9.98 -8.51
C ILE A 1081 1.64 11.48 -8.24
N HIS A 1082 0.65 12.24 -8.72
CA HIS A 1082 0.50 13.66 -8.43
C HIS A 1082 -0.47 13.84 -7.26
N LEU A 1083 -0.05 14.62 -6.27
CA LEU A 1083 -0.86 14.92 -5.09
C LEU A 1083 -1.20 16.41 -5.08
N SER A 1084 -2.45 16.72 -4.74
CA SER A 1084 -2.85 18.08 -4.36
C SER A 1084 -2.43 18.32 -2.90
N PRO A 1085 -1.66 19.39 -2.59
CA PRO A 1085 -1.29 19.69 -1.23
C PRO A 1085 -2.53 20.00 -0.39
N THR A 1086 -2.74 19.22 0.67
CA THR A 1086 -3.78 19.46 1.67
C THR A 1086 -3.16 19.40 3.06
N ASP A 1087 -3.73 20.13 4.02
CA ASP A 1087 -3.33 20.12 5.43
C ASP A 1087 -3.94 18.93 6.21
N ASP A 1088 -4.64 18.04 5.51
CA ASP A 1088 -5.24 16.85 6.08
C ASP A 1088 -4.18 15.78 6.40
N PRO A 1089 -4.37 15.00 7.48
CA PRO A 1089 -3.46 13.91 7.82
C PRO A 1089 -3.48 12.82 6.74
N TRP A 1090 -2.35 12.14 6.57
CA TRP A 1090 -2.16 11.06 5.58
C TRP A 1090 -3.16 9.90 5.72
N TRP A 1091 -3.63 9.57 6.92
CA TRP A 1091 -4.53 8.43 7.16
C TRP A 1091 -5.82 8.86 7.85
N GLY A 1092 -6.67 9.58 7.11
CA GLY A 1092 -8.05 9.83 7.51
C GLY A 1092 -8.99 8.74 6.99
N PRO A 1093 -9.99 8.27 7.77
CA PRO A 1093 -11.01 7.34 7.29
C PRO A 1093 -11.88 7.91 6.14
N MET A 1094 -11.76 9.20 5.85
CA MET A 1094 -12.58 9.93 4.89
C MET A 1094 -11.93 10.10 3.51
N ASP A 1095 -10.62 9.90 3.38
CA ASP A 1095 -9.92 10.12 2.10
C ASP A 1095 -9.73 8.81 1.35
N LYS A 1096 -10.80 8.36 0.69
CA LYS A 1096 -10.89 7.06 0.02
C LYS A 1096 -10.14 7.03 -1.32
N ASP A 1097 -9.80 8.20 -1.85
CA ASP A 1097 -9.17 8.39 -3.15
C ASP A 1097 -7.64 8.55 -3.05
N ASP A 1098 -7.07 8.54 -1.83
CA ASP A 1098 -5.62 8.68 -1.64
C ASP A 1098 -4.88 7.44 -2.20
N PRO A 1099 -3.94 7.63 -3.15
CA PRO A 1099 -3.16 6.53 -3.73
C PRO A 1099 -2.29 5.77 -2.72
N PHE A 1100 -2.02 6.34 -1.55
CA PHE A 1100 -1.19 5.70 -0.54
C PHE A 1100 -1.98 4.99 0.56
N ASN A 1101 -3.32 4.97 0.54
CA ASN A 1101 -4.18 4.49 1.63
C ASN A 1101 -3.66 3.18 2.28
N GLY A 1102 -3.28 3.25 3.56
CA GLY A 1102 -2.67 2.13 4.31
C GLY A 1102 -1.14 2.04 4.26
N GLY A 1103 -0.46 2.97 3.59
CA GLY A 1103 1.00 3.04 3.46
C GLY A 1103 1.57 2.11 2.39
N VAL A 1104 0.73 1.58 1.49
CA VAL A 1104 1.14 0.52 0.55
C VAL A 1104 1.13 1.01 -0.89
N LEU A 1105 2.26 0.83 -1.57
CA LEU A 1105 2.44 1.07 -2.99
C LEU A 1105 2.59 -0.26 -3.72
N TYR A 1106 1.61 -0.62 -4.54
CA TYR A 1106 1.71 -1.80 -5.39
C TYR A 1106 2.60 -1.49 -6.59
N VAL A 1107 3.56 -2.38 -6.87
CA VAL A 1107 4.48 -2.24 -7.99
C VAL A 1107 4.59 -3.53 -8.76
N LYS A 1108 4.89 -3.42 -10.06
CA LYS A 1108 5.14 -4.59 -10.90
C LYS A 1108 6.57 -4.63 -11.35
N ARG A 1109 7.25 -5.74 -11.07
CA ARG A 1109 8.61 -6.00 -11.55
C ARG A 1109 8.59 -6.28 -13.06
N LYS A 1110 9.61 -5.82 -13.78
CA LYS A 1110 9.84 -6.20 -15.18
C LYS A 1110 10.42 -7.60 -15.25
N VAL A 1111 9.96 -8.41 -16.20
CA VAL A 1111 10.50 -9.77 -16.41
C VAL A 1111 11.97 -9.66 -16.86
N GLY A 1112 12.82 -10.57 -16.39
CA GLY A 1112 14.25 -10.60 -16.74
C GLY A 1112 15.15 -9.82 -15.79
N VAL A 1113 14.60 -9.23 -14.73
CA VAL A 1113 15.36 -8.43 -13.76
C VAL A 1113 15.12 -8.91 -12.32
N CYS A 1114 16.18 -9.04 -11.54
CA CYS A 1114 16.10 -9.44 -10.13
C CYS A 1114 15.58 -8.31 -9.24
N SER A 1115 15.00 -8.67 -8.08
CA SER A 1115 14.67 -7.69 -7.04
C SER A 1115 15.93 -6.97 -6.55
N TYR A 1116 15.79 -5.78 -5.97
CA TYR A 1116 16.92 -5.07 -5.37
C TYR A 1116 17.47 -5.76 -4.11
N ALA A 1117 16.70 -6.66 -3.48
CA ALA A 1117 17.17 -7.46 -2.36
C ALA A 1117 18.12 -8.57 -2.81
N ASP A 1118 17.81 -9.24 -3.92
CA ASP A 1118 18.60 -10.35 -4.44
C ASP A 1118 19.83 -9.87 -5.23
N ASP A 1119 19.70 -8.75 -5.94
CA ASP A 1119 20.80 -8.11 -6.65
C ASP A 1119 20.79 -6.59 -6.39
N PRO A 1120 21.57 -6.07 -5.44
CA PRO A 1120 21.61 -4.62 -5.19
C PRO A 1120 22.29 -3.83 -6.32
N THR A 1121 23.16 -4.47 -7.11
CA THR A 1121 24.02 -3.80 -8.10
C THR A 1121 23.45 -3.76 -9.52
N GLY A 1122 22.51 -4.65 -9.85
CA GLY A 1122 21.84 -4.68 -11.16
C GLY A 1122 22.70 -5.31 -12.24
N CYS A 1123 23.47 -6.34 -11.87
CA CYS A 1123 24.36 -7.04 -12.76
C CYS A 1123 23.57 -7.92 -13.74
N GLN A 1124 23.16 -7.37 -14.89
CA GLN A 1124 22.65 -8.12 -16.05
C GLN A 1124 23.65 -9.16 -16.59
N SER A 1125 24.91 -9.10 -16.13
CA SER A 1125 25.94 -10.11 -16.39
C SER A 1125 25.54 -11.52 -15.93
N LEU A 1126 24.65 -11.66 -14.93
CA LEU A 1126 24.20 -12.97 -14.48
C LEU A 1126 23.35 -13.67 -15.54
N LEU A 1127 22.36 -12.98 -16.11
CA LEU A 1127 21.50 -13.52 -17.16
C LEU A 1127 22.30 -13.85 -18.43
N SER A 1128 23.22 -12.98 -18.86
CA SER A 1128 24.09 -13.22 -20.02
C SER A 1128 25.13 -14.33 -19.79
N ARG A 1129 25.73 -14.43 -18.60
CA ARG A 1129 26.68 -15.52 -18.26
C ARG A 1129 26.00 -16.88 -18.16
N VAL A 1130 24.76 -16.92 -17.67
CA VAL A 1130 23.95 -18.13 -17.62
C VAL A 1130 23.74 -18.67 -19.04
N MET A 1131 23.37 -17.79 -19.97
CA MET A 1131 23.04 -18.20 -21.33
C MET A 1131 24.28 -18.56 -22.15
N HIS A 1132 25.39 -17.83 -21.99
CA HIS A 1132 26.66 -18.25 -22.61
C HIS A 1132 27.08 -19.66 -22.18
N LYS A 1133 26.90 -20.02 -20.90
CA LYS A 1133 27.21 -21.37 -20.41
C LYS A 1133 26.28 -22.46 -20.96
N VAL A 1134 25.04 -22.12 -21.30
CA VAL A 1134 24.06 -23.07 -21.89
C VAL A 1134 24.31 -23.23 -23.39
N SER A 1135 24.57 -22.15 -24.13
CA SER A 1135 24.87 -22.18 -25.57
C SER A 1135 26.25 -22.76 -25.92
N ASP A 1136 27.29 -22.55 -25.09
CA ASP A 1136 28.61 -23.16 -25.35
C ASP A 1136 28.61 -24.69 -25.17
N ARG A 1137 27.63 -25.23 -24.43
CA ARG A 1137 27.45 -26.68 -24.27
C ARG A 1137 26.75 -27.34 -25.47
N SER A 1138 25.95 -26.61 -26.27
CA SER A 1138 25.34 -27.15 -27.50
C SER A 1138 26.36 -27.29 -28.64
N LYS A 1139 27.33 -26.37 -28.72
CA LYS A 1139 28.36 -26.36 -29.79
C LYS A 1139 29.59 -27.24 -29.52
N GLY A 1140 29.77 -27.74 -28.31
CA GLY A 1140 30.98 -28.47 -27.88
C GLY A 1140 31.06 -29.96 -28.22
N LEU A 1141 30.05 -30.56 -28.87
CA LEU A 1141 30.03 -32.01 -29.15
C LEU A 1141 30.46 -32.35 -30.59
N GLY A 1142 31.54 -31.71 -31.05
CA GLY A 1142 32.04 -31.84 -32.42
C GLY A 1142 33.56 -31.75 -32.56
N SER A 1143 34.35 -32.28 -31.62
CA SER A 1143 35.74 -32.70 -31.88
C SER A 1143 36.28 -33.45 -30.68
N GLY A 1144 36.71 -34.69 -30.89
CA GLY A 1144 37.25 -35.53 -29.82
C GLY A 1144 38.65 -35.09 -29.39
N THR A 1145 38.88 -35.04 -28.08
CA THR A 1145 40.05 -35.65 -27.43
C THR A 1145 39.84 -35.69 -25.92
N SER A 1146 39.90 -36.90 -25.39
CA SER A 1146 39.84 -37.22 -23.96
C SER A 1146 41.07 -36.69 -23.22
N LEU A 1147 40.87 -35.89 -22.17
CA LEU A 1147 41.74 -35.90 -20.98
C LEU A 1147 41.07 -35.19 -19.77
N GLY A 1148 41.07 -35.87 -18.62
CA GLY A 1148 41.27 -35.20 -17.32
C GLY A 1148 40.06 -34.76 -16.49
N LYS A 1149 39.62 -35.66 -15.61
CA LYS A 1149 38.90 -35.48 -14.34
C LYS A 1149 39.02 -34.08 -13.66
N SER A 1150 37.87 -33.47 -13.35
CA SER A 1150 37.35 -33.19 -11.99
C SER A 1150 36.44 -31.96 -11.97
N CYS A 1151 35.14 -32.15 -12.19
CA CYS A 1151 34.13 -31.21 -11.75
C CYS A 1151 32.97 -32.04 -11.18
N GLY A 1152 32.65 -31.84 -9.90
CA GLY A 1152 31.51 -32.47 -9.24
C GLY A 1152 30.16 -32.08 -9.87
N PRO A 1153 29.04 -32.60 -9.36
CA PRO A 1153 27.72 -32.43 -9.95
C PRO A 1153 27.19 -31.01 -9.76
N ALA A 1154 27.73 -30.04 -10.51
CA ALA A 1154 27.16 -28.71 -10.66
C ALA A 1154 26.15 -28.71 -11.82
N LEU A 1155 25.10 -29.51 -11.68
CA LEU A 1155 23.92 -29.51 -12.55
C LEU A 1155 22.95 -28.45 -12.00
N SER A 1156 23.33 -27.17 -12.05
CA SER A 1156 22.42 -26.06 -11.77
C SER A 1156 21.45 -25.96 -12.94
N LYS A 1157 20.31 -26.63 -12.79
CA LYS A 1157 19.21 -26.66 -13.75
C LYS A 1157 18.78 -25.24 -14.15
N VAL A 1158 18.38 -25.07 -15.41
CA VAL A 1158 17.95 -23.79 -16.02
C VAL A 1158 16.75 -23.20 -15.26
N ASP A 1159 15.92 -24.05 -14.65
CA ASP A 1159 14.75 -23.70 -13.84
C ASP A 1159 15.08 -22.78 -12.63
N HIS A 1160 16.12 -23.10 -11.85
CA HIS A 1160 16.55 -22.34 -10.68
C HIS A 1160 17.10 -20.96 -11.06
N LEU A 1161 17.58 -20.82 -12.30
CA LEU A 1161 18.09 -19.57 -12.82
C LEU A 1161 16.92 -18.70 -13.29
N VAL A 1162 15.97 -19.27 -14.04
CA VAL A 1162 14.76 -18.56 -14.47
C VAL A 1162 13.91 -18.13 -13.26
N SER A 1163 13.84 -18.93 -12.18
CA SER A 1163 13.16 -18.56 -10.93
C SER A 1163 13.77 -17.36 -10.21
N THR A 1164 15.00 -16.97 -10.56
CA THR A 1164 15.63 -15.76 -10.02
C THR A 1164 15.20 -14.51 -10.79
N PHE A 1165 14.95 -14.63 -12.11
CA PHE A 1165 14.67 -13.50 -13.02
C PHE A 1165 13.18 -13.32 -13.36
N SER A 1166 12.35 -14.32 -13.13
CA SER A 1166 10.91 -14.28 -13.39
C SER A 1166 10.14 -14.96 -12.27
N ALA A 1167 9.05 -14.34 -11.85
CA ALA A 1167 8.04 -14.96 -10.98
C ALA A 1167 6.89 -15.58 -11.80
N ASP A 1168 6.92 -15.48 -13.13
CA ASP A 1168 5.88 -16.02 -14.01
C ASP A 1168 5.88 -17.55 -13.99
N PRO A 1169 4.81 -18.20 -13.46
CA PRO A 1169 4.70 -19.64 -13.38
C PRO A 1169 4.79 -20.34 -14.74
N SER A 1170 4.35 -19.68 -15.81
CA SER A 1170 4.38 -20.24 -17.17
C SER A 1170 5.81 -20.40 -17.69
N LEU A 1171 6.65 -19.39 -17.51
CA LEU A 1171 8.07 -19.42 -17.89
C LEU A 1171 8.85 -20.43 -17.03
N LEU A 1172 8.51 -20.56 -15.75
CA LEU A 1172 9.13 -21.53 -14.86
C LEU A 1172 8.77 -22.97 -15.25
N ALA A 1173 7.50 -23.24 -15.51
CA ALA A 1173 7.04 -24.54 -16.00
C ALA A 1173 7.67 -24.86 -17.36
N PHE A 1174 7.75 -23.89 -18.28
CA PHE A 1174 8.37 -24.08 -19.59
C PHE A 1174 9.88 -24.39 -19.47
N ALA A 1175 10.59 -23.71 -18.58
CA ALA A 1175 12.01 -23.98 -18.32
C ALA A 1175 12.23 -25.37 -17.73
N GLN A 1176 11.35 -25.82 -16.83
CA GLN A 1176 11.43 -27.16 -16.22
C GLN A 1176 11.12 -28.29 -17.21
N LEU A 1177 10.11 -28.09 -18.07
CA LEU A 1177 9.61 -29.13 -18.95
C LEU A 1177 10.34 -29.12 -20.30
N CYS A 1178 10.40 -27.98 -21.00
CA CYS A 1178 10.90 -27.95 -22.38
C CYS A 1178 12.41 -27.73 -22.51
N CYS A 1179 13.09 -27.29 -21.44
CA CYS A 1179 14.52 -26.97 -21.49
C CYS A 1179 15.43 -27.97 -20.74
N ASP A 1180 14.90 -28.91 -19.94
CA ASP A 1180 15.72 -29.87 -19.20
C ASP A 1180 16.23 -31.02 -20.10
N VAL A 1181 17.53 -31.29 -20.01
CA VAL A 1181 18.26 -32.31 -20.80
C VAL A 1181 17.85 -33.73 -20.41
N THR A 1182 17.26 -33.91 -19.22
CA THR A 1182 16.88 -35.23 -18.71
C THR A 1182 15.74 -35.88 -19.51
N TRP A 1183 15.01 -35.12 -20.33
CA TRP A 1183 13.81 -35.64 -21.01
C TRP A 1183 14.05 -36.27 -22.39
N ASN A 1184 15.20 -36.05 -23.07
CA ASN A 1184 15.33 -36.46 -24.48
C ASN A 1184 16.49 -37.42 -24.83
N ASN A 1185 16.10 -38.55 -25.44
CA ASN A 1185 16.96 -39.51 -26.12
C ASN A 1185 17.30 -39.00 -27.54
N ARG A 1186 18.52 -38.51 -27.75
CA ARG A 1186 19.31 -38.44 -29.01
C ARG A 1186 18.73 -37.85 -30.32
N THR A 1187 17.45 -37.49 -30.49
CA THR A 1187 16.92 -37.01 -31.80
C THR A 1187 16.31 -35.60 -31.84
N GLU A 1188 16.10 -34.91 -30.71
CA GLU A 1188 15.41 -33.59 -30.66
C GLU A 1188 16.26 -32.44 -30.07
N ASN A 1189 17.58 -32.45 -30.30
CA ASN A 1189 18.46 -31.39 -29.77
C ASN A 1189 18.13 -29.99 -30.36
N GLU A 1190 17.66 -29.92 -31.62
CA GLU A 1190 17.37 -28.65 -32.30
C GLU A 1190 16.15 -27.93 -31.71
N PHE A 1191 15.08 -28.67 -31.38
CA PHE A 1191 13.89 -28.09 -30.75
C PHE A 1191 14.18 -27.59 -29.34
N GLN A 1192 15.00 -28.33 -28.58
CA GLN A 1192 15.42 -27.90 -27.25
C GLN A 1192 16.28 -26.63 -27.31
N GLU A 1193 17.22 -26.54 -28.26
CA GLU A 1193 18.03 -25.33 -28.46
C GLU A 1193 17.15 -24.12 -28.83
N PHE A 1194 16.16 -24.33 -29.70
CA PHE A 1194 15.16 -23.31 -30.02
C PHE A 1194 14.35 -22.88 -28.78
N CYS A 1195 13.87 -23.82 -27.96
CA CYS A 1195 13.11 -23.51 -26.74
C CYS A 1195 13.94 -22.65 -25.75
N VAL A 1196 15.23 -22.96 -25.59
CA VAL A 1196 16.13 -22.16 -24.74
C VAL A 1196 16.34 -20.75 -25.30
N GLN A 1197 16.48 -20.60 -26.63
CA GLN A 1197 16.65 -19.30 -27.26
C GLN A 1197 15.38 -18.43 -27.17
N VAL A 1198 14.20 -19.02 -27.40
CA VAL A 1198 12.92 -18.33 -27.25
C VAL A 1198 12.69 -17.91 -25.81
N LEU A 1199 13.00 -18.78 -24.84
CA LEU A 1199 12.90 -18.44 -23.42
C LEU A 1199 13.77 -17.22 -23.08
N PHE A 1200 14.99 -17.14 -23.63
CA PHE A 1200 15.85 -15.98 -23.46
C PHE A 1200 15.28 -14.71 -24.08
N GLU A 1201 14.78 -14.77 -25.31
CA GLU A 1201 14.17 -13.62 -25.98
C GLU A 1201 12.97 -13.11 -25.18
N CYS A 1202 12.07 -13.99 -24.77
CA CYS A 1202 10.88 -13.64 -23.98
C CYS A 1202 11.23 -13.04 -22.62
N VAL A 1203 12.26 -13.56 -21.94
CA VAL A 1203 12.68 -13.06 -20.61
C VAL A 1203 13.45 -11.74 -20.72
N SER A 1204 14.34 -11.61 -21.71
CA SER A 1204 15.17 -10.40 -21.88
C SER A 1204 14.39 -9.20 -22.41
N THR A 1205 13.34 -9.44 -23.21
CA THR A 1205 12.49 -8.38 -23.78
C THR A 1205 11.22 -8.10 -22.97
N ASP A 1206 11.02 -8.75 -21.81
CA ASP A 1206 9.79 -8.67 -20.98
C ASP A 1206 8.49 -8.97 -21.76
N ARG A 1207 8.53 -10.02 -22.60
CA ARG A 1207 7.43 -10.44 -23.48
C ARG A 1207 7.07 -11.94 -23.33
N PRO A 1208 6.62 -12.38 -22.14
CA PRO A 1208 6.23 -13.78 -21.92
C PRO A 1208 5.06 -14.21 -22.82
N ALA A 1209 4.16 -13.30 -23.16
CA ALA A 1209 2.97 -13.56 -23.99
C ALA A 1209 3.29 -13.99 -25.44
N LEU A 1210 4.52 -13.82 -25.91
CA LEU A 1210 4.95 -14.25 -27.25
C LEU A 1210 5.48 -15.70 -27.29
N LEU A 1211 5.69 -16.34 -26.14
CA LEU A 1211 6.20 -17.71 -26.06
C LEU A 1211 5.36 -18.68 -26.92
N GLN A 1212 4.04 -18.61 -26.80
CA GLN A 1212 3.12 -19.45 -27.56
C GLN A 1212 3.19 -19.15 -29.07
N THR A 1213 3.32 -17.87 -29.46
CA THR A 1213 3.46 -17.45 -30.86
C THR A 1213 4.74 -18.02 -31.48
N TYR A 1214 5.87 -17.99 -30.76
CA TYR A 1214 7.13 -18.57 -31.24
C TYR A 1214 7.04 -20.09 -31.44
N LEU A 1215 6.36 -20.81 -30.54
CA LEU A 1215 6.14 -22.26 -30.70
C LEU A 1215 5.23 -22.57 -31.90
N TYR A 1216 4.20 -21.77 -32.15
CA TYR A 1216 3.38 -21.91 -33.36
C TYR A 1216 4.17 -21.62 -34.64
N LEU A 1217 5.03 -20.61 -34.64
CA LEU A 1217 5.92 -20.34 -35.77
C LEU A 1217 6.88 -21.50 -36.04
N TYR A 1218 7.48 -22.08 -34.99
CA TYR A 1218 8.35 -23.25 -35.14
C TYR A 1218 7.59 -24.44 -35.73
N THR A 1219 6.45 -24.81 -35.14
CA THR A 1219 5.66 -25.97 -35.61
C THR A 1219 5.16 -25.81 -37.05
N THR A 1220 4.77 -24.60 -37.44
CA THR A 1220 4.36 -24.31 -38.82
C THR A 1220 5.52 -24.37 -39.82
N VAL A 1221 6.70 -23.86 -39.46
CA VAL A 1221 7.89 -23.96 -40.33
C VAL A 1221 8.42 -25.41 -40.40
N SER A 1222 8.47 -26.12 -39.28
CA SER A 1222 8.91 -27.53 -39.22
C SER A 1222 8.01 -28.42 -40.07
N SER A 1223 6.68 -28.29 -39.92
CA SER A 1223 5.74 -29.04 -40.77
C SER A 1223 5.95 -28.73 -42.26
N LEU A 1224 6.10 -27.46 -42.64
CA LEU A 1224 6.42 -27.08 -44.03
C LEU A 1224 7.72 -27.70 -44.54
N SER A 1225 8.76 -27.79 -43.69
CA SER A 1225 10.04 -28.40 -44.06
C SER A 1225 9.94 -29.93 -44.26
N GLU A 1226 9.14 -30.61 -43.42
CA GLU A 1226 8.84 -32.03 -43.56
C GLU A 1226 8.04 -32.32 -44.84
N TYR A 1227 7.08 -31.46 -45.17
CA TYR A 1227 6.33 -31.55 -46.43
C TYR A 1227 7.22 -31.33 -47.66
N ALA A 1228 8.11 -30.35 -47.63
CA ALA A 1228 9.04 -30.11 -48.73
C ALA A 1228 10.00 -31.31 -48.95
N SER A 1229 10.33 -32.02 -47.87
CA SER A 1229 11.22 -33.19 -47.89
C SER A 1229 10.50 -34.49 -48.29
N SER A 1230 9.21 -34.63 -47.98
CA SER A 1230 8.39 -35.80 -48.32
C SER A 1230 7.69 -35.62 -49.68
N ARG A 1231 8.28 -36.14 -50.75
CA ARG A 1231 7.66 -36.16 -52.09
C ARG A 1231 6.37 -37.01 -52.11
N GLY A 1232 5.22 -36.42 -51.79
CA GLY A 1232 3.90 -37.00 -52.11
C GLY A 1232 2.78 -36.87 -51.07
N ALA A 1233 2.99 -36.28 -49.90
CA ALA A 1233 1.91 -36.06 -48.93
C ALA A 1233 1.22 -34.71 -49.19
N ILE A 1234 -0.05 -34.73 -49.61
CA ILE A 1234 -0.87 -33.52 -49.73
C ILE A 1234 -1.15 -33.01 -48.30
N CYS A 1235 -0.80 -31.75 -48.02
CA CYS A 1235 -1.14 -31.12 -46.75
C CYS A 1235 -2.66 -31.03 -46.62
N ASN A 1236 -3.24 -31.63 -45.56
CA ASN A 1236 -4.69 -31.66 -45.37
C ASN A 1236 -5.27 -30.30 -44.92
N ASP A 1237 -4.44 -29.36 -44.46
CA ASP A 1237 -4.86 -28.06 -43.91
C ASP A 1237 -3.83 -26.96 -44.20
N THR A 1238 -4.22 -25.91 -44.93
CA THR A 1238 -3.35 -24.77 -45.28
C THR A 1238 -3.61 -23.51 -44.42
N LEU A 1239 -4.52 -23.57 -43.44
CA LEU A 1239 -4.90 -22.40 -42.64
C LEU A 1239 -3.73 -21.82 -41.83
N ALA A 1240 -2.79 -22.68 -41.42
CA ALA A 1240 -1.57 -22.25 -40.74
C ALA A 1240 -0.68 -21.32 -41.60
N LEU A 1241 -0.66 -21.52 -42.93
CA LEU A 1241 0.05 -20.64 -43.88
C LEU A 1241 -0.63 -19.28 -44.02
N SER A 1242 -1.96 -19.24 -43.95
CA SER A 1242 -2.70 -17.97 -44.00
C SER A 1242 -2.34 -17.08 -42.81
N SER A 1243 -2.20 -17.68 -41.62
CA SER A 1243 -1.73 -16.98 -40.42
C SER A 1243 -0.28 -16.49 -40.56
N LEU A 1244 0.60 -17.31 -41.14
CA LEU A 1244 1.99 -16.91 -41.40
C LEU A 1244 2.07 -15.71 -42.34
N LYS A 1245 1.24 -15.69 -43.40
CA LYS A 1245 1.17 -14.56 -44.35
C LYS A 1245 0.74 -13.26 -43.68
N VAL A 1246 -0.19 -13.31 -42.72
CA VAL A 1246 -0.59 -12.12 -41.94
C VAL A 1246 0.55 -11.66 -41.05
N ALA A 1247 1.24 -12.57 -40.35
CA ALA A 1247 2.40 -12.23 -39.53
C ALA A 1247 3.53 -11.58 -40.35
N VAL A 1248 3.82 -12.09 -41.55
CA VAL A 1248 4.79 -11.50 -42.48
C VAL A 1248 4.32 -10.14 -42.98
N ALA A 1249 3.06 -10.00 -43.38
CA ALA A 1249 2.52 -8.72 -43.81
C ALA A 1249 2.57 -7.66 -42.70
N TYR A 1250 2.41 -8.06 -41.44
CA TYR A 1250 2.60 -7.19 -40.30
C TYR A 1250 4.06 -6.80 -40.12
N SER A 1251 4.98 -7.76 -40.22
CA SER A 1251 6.43 -7.51 -40.18
C SER A 1251 6.90 -6.57 -41.30
N GLU A 1252 6.28 -6.59 -42.47
CA GLU A 1252 6.55 -5.68 -43.58
C GLU A 1252 5.97 -4.27 -43.35
N ALA A 1253 4.97 -4.15 -42.48
CA ALA A 1253 4.23 -2.91 -42.21
C ALA A 1253 4.75 -2.13 -40.98
N LEU A 1254 5.45 -2.80 -40.07
CA LEU A 1254 6.19 -2.21 -38.94
C LEU A 1254 7.38 -1.38 -39.44
#